data_AF-A0A8B8N742-F1
#
_entry.id   AF-A0A8B8N742-F1
#
_cell.length_a   1.000
_cell.length_b   1.000
_cell.length_c   1.000
_cell.angle_alpha   90.00
_cell.angle_beta   90.00
_cell.angle_gamma   90.00
#
_symmetry.space_group_name_H-M   'P 1'
#
loop_
_entity.id
_entity.type
_entity.pdbx_description
1 polymer ?
#
loop_
_entity_poly.entity_id
_entity_poly.type
_entity_poly.pdbx_seq_one_letter_code
_entity_poly.pdbx_strand_id
1 'polypeptide(L)'
;MKAIEESCIAIIVLSENYASSEWCLIEMAKIMECKEQNNISILPVFYKVNPNEVRGGRKSYKIAMAKHESKFGEDSEKVKKWKEALLDTGNLSGWHLNDDDESKLIQEIVKEISTTHLARTPLHVAEHPVGIDSRVVKLKSMLNLESKDDVLMVGLWGQGGIGKTTLGKAIYNDIFRQFEGSSFLADVRENSKDRNGLVTLQEKLLNDILLPKERLAVSNVARGINLIQQRLRHKRVLVILDDMDHLNQLRALAERANWFGNGSRILVTTRDSHLLTPRIDEDHVYEVKALDNSEAHELLSKHAFPLHHKLKIRTDLVDGVLDHAKGLPLALEVLGSFLCDRGQDEWESVLDNLSKIPTKDINDVLKISYDRLEANEKEIFLHIVCFFKGWRFYDVEKVLNNCDLNAVIGLRILIERSLIRNESENIQVHDLIQLMGKDIVNQESVDLKRRSRLWLYEDVLDVLSCDMGDCDVKAIVLKPLVPIKLSIGHDAFTKLRSLRLLILRNVSFQVPVCFPHWLKWFHWSGAPRIPEFSSGPNKLVGLEMPGGKMTKVPKPLVEFRHLKYMNFTDCSSLVCMPDISCAPNLEELYLTRCINLVKVHESVANHDKLRELSLNSCRKLRNFPKELKSKNLHGLNLSGCRKLERFPDIPHKLEAFTDLNLSDTAIKELPASMENLVSLEDIFLGGCKNLVRLPPSIYKLQKLRYMGVAGCPNLIGFPKQENVADPCMKTGFSNLNYLWLAGSYLCQIDVLENPSRFPPSVHFDMGGDPTLADAASLNERGILSLLDAARSKCRQLQEIPELPPTPRSASRSLFFPLRLLKLSFFFCCPCFGELVE
;
A
#
# COMPACT_ATOMS: atom_id res chain seq x y z
N MET A 1 -25.95 -27.46 -34.43
CA MET A 1 -24.52 -27.33 -34.08
C MET A 1 -24.27 -26.45 -32.86
N LYS A 2 -24.65 -25.17 -32.80
CA LYS A 2 -24.48 -24.32 -31.59
C LYS A 2 -24.98 -24.98 -30.29
N ALA A 3 -26.15 -25.60 -30.33
CA ALA A 3 -26.69 -26.32 -29.17
C ALA A 3 -25.77 -27.44 -28.65
N ILE A 4 -25.00 -28.11 -29.54
CA ILE A 4 -24.02 -29.14 -29.14
C ILE A 4 -22.82 -28.47 -28.48
N GLU A 5 -22.34 -27.35 -29.02
CA GLU A 5 -21.21 -26.59 -28.48
C GLU A 5 -21.52 -25.98 -27.10
N GLU A 6 -22.79 -25.63 -26.86
CA GLU A 6 -23.31 -25.08 -25.59
C GLU A 6 -23.76 -26.18 -24.60
N SER A 7 -23.77 -27.45 -25.02
CA SER A 7 -24.24 -28.56 -24.18
C SER A 7 -23.19 -29.02 -23.17
N CYS A 8 -23.63 -29.31 -21.95
CA CYS A 8 -22.76 -29.83 -20.89
C CYS A 8 -22.60 -31.36 -20.92
N ILE A 9 -23.63 -32.05 -21.43
CA ILE A 9 -23.73 -33.51 -21.49
C ILE A 9 -24.30 -33.88 -22.86
N ALA A 10 -23.70 -34.86 -23.50
CA ALA A 10 -24.23 -35.46 -24.72
C ALA A 10 -24.58 -36.93 -24.46
N ILE A 11 -25.87 -37.25 -24.53
CA ILE A 11 -26.35 -38.64 -24.43
C ILE A 11 -26.46 -39.18 -25.86
N ILE A 12 -25.66 -40.20 -26.18
CA ILE A 12 -25.66 -40.80 -27.51
C ILE A 12 -26.39 -42.13 -27.44
N VAL A 13 -27.61 -42.18 -27.97
CA VAL A 13 -28.42 -43.40 -28.03
C VAL A 13 -28.11 -44.16 -29.31
N LEU A 14 -27.32 -45.21 -29.19
CA LEU A 14 -26.87 -46.07 -30.29
C LEU A 14 -27.89 -47.19 -30.52
N SER A 15 -28.47 -47.24 -31.71
CA SER A 15 -29.45 -48.24 -32.13
C SER A 15 -28.99 -48.97 -33.39
N GLU A 16 -29.63 -50.08 -33.73
CA GLU A 16 -29.27 -50.93 -34.88
C GLU A 16 -29.06 -50.17 -36.20
N ASN A 17 -29.82 -49.10 -36.41
CA ASN A 17 -29.85 -48.32 -37.65
C ASN A 17 -29.20 -46.93 -37.50
N TYR A 18 -28.54 -46.62 -36.38
CA TYR A 18 -27.98 -45.29 -36.12
C TYR A 18 -27.04 -44.83 -37.25
N ALA A 19 -26.15 -45.71 -37.71
CA ALA A 19 -25.18 -45.44 -38.78
C ALA A 19 -25.80 -45.18 -40.15
N SER A 20 -27.08 -45.49 -40.36
CA SER A 20 -27.77 -45.24 -41.63
C SER A 20 -28.10 -43.75 -41.84
N SER A 21 -28.20 -42.96 -40.75
CA SER A 21 -28.54 -41.55 -40.79
C SER A 21 -27.27 -40.70 -40.89
N GLU A 22 -27.18 -39.91 -41.97
CA GLU A 22 -26.11 -38.93 -42.15
C GLU A 22 -26.09 -37.90 -41.01
N TRP A 23 -27.27 -37.47 -40.56
CA TRP A 23 -27.40 -36.45 -39.51
C TRP A 23 -26.87 -36.93 -38.16
N CYS A 24 -27.19 -38.18 -37.78
CA CYS A 24 -26.71 -38.77 -36.53
C CYS A 24 -25.17 -38.86 -36.49
N LEU A 25 -24.54 -39.18 -37.63
CA LEU A 25 -23.09 -39.25 -37.75
C LEU A 25 -22.42 -37.87 -37.70
N ILE A 26 -23.05 -36.86 -38.32
CA ILE A 26 -22.59 -35.47 -38.25
C ILE A 26 -22.64 -34.95 -36.80
N GLU A 27 -23.74 -35.17 -36.08
CA GLU A 27 -23.88 -34.75 -34.70
C GLU A 27 -22.90 -35.48 -33.78
N MET A 28 -22.75 -36.80 -33.94
CA MET A 28 -21.76 -37.59 -33.18
C MET A 28 -20.33 -37.09 -33.40
N ALA A 29 -19.92 -36.87 -34.65
CA ALA A 29 -18.58 -36.37 -34.94
C ALA A 29 -18.35 -34.99 -34.30
N LYS A 30 -19.37 -34.11 -34.31
CA LYS A 30 -19.28 -32.81 -33.65
C LYS A 30 -19.21 -32.92 -32.12
N ILE A 31 -19.97 -33.84 -31.52
CA ILE A 31 -19.90 -34.13 -30.08
C ILE A 31 -18.49 -34.61 -29.70
N MET A 32 -17.90 -35.49 -30.50
CA MET A 32 -16.55 -36.00 -30.26
C MET A 32 -15.48 -34.91 -30.43
N GLU A 33 -15.61 -34.02 -31.41
CA GLU A 33 -14.75 -32.83 -31.55
C GLU A 33 -14.86 -31.92 -30.31
N CYS A 34 -16.09 -31.65 -29.85
CA CYS A 34 -16.33 -30.82 -28.67
C CYS A 34 -15.87 -31.49 -27.35
N LYS A 35 -15.72 -32.81 -27.32
CA LYS A 35 -15.11 -33.51 -26.18
C LYS A 35 -13.66 -33.09 -25.98
N GLU A 36 -12.90 -32.97 -27.08
CA GLU A 36 -11.49 -32.60 -27.04
C GLU A 36 -11.28 -31.11 -26.73
N GLN A 37 -12.20 -30.26 -27.20
CA GLN A 37 -12.09 -28.80 -27.07
C GLN A 37 -12.77 -28.22 -25.82
N ASN A 38 -13.96 -28.72 -25.45
CA ASN A 38 -14.86 -28.11 -24.47
C ASN A 38 -15.20 -29.03 -23.27
N ASN A 39 -14.56 -30.20 -23.17
CA ASN A 39 -14.70 -31.12 -22.03
C ASN A 39 -16.15 -31.59 -21.78
N ILE A 40 -16.94 -31.79 -22.85
CA ILE A 40 -18.32 -32.32 -22.78
C ILE A 40 -18.29 -33.76 -22.25
N SER A 41 -19.17 -34.06 -21.29
CA SER A 41 -19.36 -35.44 -20.79
C SER A 41 -20.21 -36.24 -21.77
N ILE A 42 -19.64 -37.31 -22.33
CA ILE A 42 -20.33 -38.19 -23.28
C ILE A 42 -20.83 -39.43 -22.56
N LEU A 43 -22.12 -39.71 -22.74
CA LEU A 43 -22.85 -40.77 -22.07
C LEU A 43 -23.49 -41.69 -23.13
N PRO A 44 -22.81 -42.75 -23.58
CA PRO A 44 -23.36 -43.65 -24.58
C PRO A 44 -24.39 -44.61 -23.96
N VAL A 45 -25.52 -44.76 -24.65
CA VAL A 45 -26.57 -45.73 -24.34
C VAL A 45 -26.67 -46.68 -25.53
N PHE A 46 -26.30 -47.94 -25.32
CA PHE A 46 -26.30 -48.98 -26.34
C PHE A 46 -27.65 -49.71 -26.32
N TYR A 47 -28.60 -49.23 -27.13
CA TYR A 47 -29.98 -49.72 -27.21
C TYR A 47 -30.09 -50.86 -28.24
N LYS A 48 -30.12 -52.11 -27.77
CA LYS A 48 -30.18 -53.34 -28.58
C LYS A 48 -29.00 -53.46 -29.57
N VAL A 49 -27.86 -52.95 -29.15
CA VAL A 49 -26.58 -53.00 -29.87
C VAL A 49 -25.47 -53.24 -28.85
N ASN A 50 -24.45 -54.02 -29.20
CA ASN A 50 -23.26 -54.14 -28.35
C ASN A 50 -22.19 -53.09 -28.72
N PRO A 51 -21.35 -52.62 -27.79
CA PRO A 51 -20.26 -51.68 -28.13
C PRO A 51 -19.33 -52.20 -29.22
N ASN A 52 -19.03 -53.49 -29.21
CA ASN A 52 -18.22 -54.15 -30.23
C ASN A 52 -18.87 -54.12 -31.62
N GLU A 53 -20.20 -54.12 -31.68
CA GLU A 53 -20.95 -53.98 -32.94
C GLU A 53 -20.82 -52.56 -33.51
N VAL A 54 -20.78 -51.54 -32.64
CA VAL A 54 -20.61 -50.12 -32.99
C VAL A 54 -19.20 -49.81 -33.48
N ARG A 55 -18.16 -50.46 -32.92
CA ARG A 55 -16.74 -50.34 -33.34
C ARG A 55 -16.44 -50.88 -34.77
N GLY A 56 -17.48 -51.22 -35.53
CA GLY A 56 -17.36 -51.78 -36.88
C GLY A 56 -17.65 -53.28 -36.96
N GLY A 57 -18.20 -53.90 -35.92
CA GLY A 57 -18.57 -55.32 -35.91
C GLY A 57 -19.89 -55.64 -36.62
N ARG A 58 -20.89 -54.73 -36.57
CA ARG A 58 -22.25 -55.03 -37.06
C ARG A 58 -22.35 -54.97 -38.58
N LYS A 59 -23.04 -55.96 -39.16
CA LYS A 59 -23.33 -55.99 -40.59
C LYS A 59 -24.13 -54.76 -41.06
N SER A 60 -25.11 -54.30 -40.28
CA SER A 60 -25.93 -53.12 -40.62
C SER A 60 -25.10 -51.83 -40.67
N TYR A 61 -24.21 -51.62 -39.69
CA TYR A 61 -23.30 -50.47 -39.66
C TYR A 61 -22.31 -50.50 -40.83
N LYS A 62 -21.74 -51.68 -41.14
CA LYS A 62 -20.86 -51.84 -42.32
C LYS A 62 -21.58 -51.51 -43.63
N ILE A 63 -22.80 -52.01 -43.81
CA ILE A 63 -23.61 -51.72 -45.01
C ILE A 63 -23.93 -50.22 -45.09
N ALA A 64 -24.29 -49.60 -43.97
CA ALA A 64 -24.57 -48.17 -43.92
C ALA A 64 -23.33 -47.32 -44.25
N MET A 65 -22.16 -47.68 -43.72
CA MET A 65 -20.90 -46.99 -44.03
C MET A 65 -20.51 -47.14 -45.49
N ALA A 66 -20.60 -48.35 -46.06
CA ALA A 66 -20.33 -48.58 -47.48
C ALA A 66 -21.27 -47.77 -48.39
N LYS A 67 -22.53 -47.60 -47.98
CA LYS A 67 -23.48 -46.75 -48.69
C LYS A 67 -23.07 -45.28 -48.65
N HIS A 68 -22.62 -44.78 -47.49
CA HIS A 68 -22.11 -43.40 -47.38
C HIS A 68 -20.81 -43.19 -48.17
N GLU A 69 -19.89 -44.17 -48.16
CA GLU A 69 -18.68 -44.16 -48.99
C GLU A 69 -19.01 -44.10 -50.48
N SER A 70 -19.98 -44.88 -50.94
CA SER A 70 -20.42 -44.83 -52.34
C SER A 70 -21.05 -43.49 -52.74
N LYS A 71 -21.66 -42.77 -51.77
CA LYS A 71 -22.31 -41.48 -51.99
C LYS A 71 -21.33 -40.31 -51.96
N PHE A 72 -20.30 -40.37 -51.11
CA PHE A 72 -19.39 -39.26 -50.82
C PHE A 72 -17.93 -39.48 -51.26
N GLY A 73 -17.59 -40.68 -51.72
CA GLY A 73 -16.23 -41.11 -52.06
C GLY A 73 -15.52 -41.84 -50.91
N GLU A 74 -14.81 -42.93 -51.22
CA GLU A 74 -14.07 -43.73 -50.23
C GLU A 74 -12.99 -42.93 -49.48
N ASP A 75 -12.43 -41.89 -50.12
CA ASP A 75 -11.43 -41.01 -49.52
C ASP A 75 -11.99 -39.76 -48.84
N SER A 76 -13.31 -39.65 -48.70
CA SER A 76 -13.95 -38.50 -48.07
C SER A 76 -13.51 -38.33 -46.62
N GLU A 77 -12.93 -37.16 -46.31
CA GLU A 77 -12.53 -36.80 -44.94
C GLU A 77 -13.71 -36.86 -43.95
N LYS A 78 -14.93 -36.59 -44.43
CA LYS A 78 -16.15 -36.67 -43.61
C LYS A 78 -16.44 -38.10 -43.15
N VAL A 79 -16.35 -39.07 -44.06
CA VAL A 79 -16.65 -40.47 -43.75
C VAL A 79 -15.57 -41.06 -42.84
N LYS A 80 -14.31 -40.65 -43.02
CA LYS A 80 -13.20 -40.99 -42.11
C LYS A 80 -13.48 -40.50 -40.68
N LYS A 81 -13.88 -39.22 -40.51
CA LYS A 81 -14.28 -38.66 -39.21
C LYS A 81 -15.47 -39.40 -38.57
N TRP A 82 -16.45 -39.82 -39.36
CA TRP A 82 -17.59 -40.59 -38.84
C TRP A 82 -17.18 -41.98 -38.33
N LYS A 83 -16.26 -42.67 -39.03
CA LYS A 83 -15.73 -43.96 -38.59
C LYS A 83 -14.93 -43.83 -37.30
N GLU A 84 -14.09 -42.81 -37.19
CA GLU A 84 -13.33 -42.50 -35.97
C GLU A 84 -14.27 -42.20 -34.80
N ALA A 85 -15.27 -41.32 -35.00
CA ALA A 85 -16.23 -40.98 -33.96
C ALA A 85 -17.03 -42.20 -33.46
N LEU A 86 -17.42 -43.12 -34.35
CA LEU A 86 -18.07 -44.38 -34.00
C LEU A 86 -17.15 -45.32 -33.21
N LEU A 87 -15.90 -45.45 -33.63
CA LEU A 87 -14.89 -46.25 -32.94
C LEU A 87 -14.68 -45.73 -31.51
N ASP A 88 -14.46 -44.42 -31.38
CA ASP A 88 -14.20 -43.76 -30.11
C ASP A 88 -15.41 -43.82 -29.19
N THR A 89 -16.61 -43.57 -29.70
CA THR A 89 -17.85 -43.70 -28.91
C THR A 89 -18.04 -45.15 -28.46
N GLY A 90 -17.73 -46.13 -29.31
CA GLY A 90 -17.77 -47.55 -28.95
C GLY A 90 -16.74 -47.95 -27.90
N ASN A 91 -15.66 -47.18 -27.72
CA ASN A 91 -14.64 -47.39 -26.69
C ASN A 91 -15.01 -46.79 -25.32
N LEU A 92 -16.04 -45.94 -25.26
CA LEU A 92 -16.53 -45.36 -24.01
C LEU A 92 -17.35 -46.36 -23.20
N SER A 93 -17.25 -46.23 -21.87
CA SER A 93 -18.13 -46.96 -20.95
C SER A 93 -19.52 -46.30 -20.96
N GLY A 94 -20.57 -47.12 -20.97
CA GLY A 94 -21.95 -46.64 -21.01
C GLY A 94 -22.93 -47.73 -20.61
N TRP A 95 -24.22 -47.48 -20.82
CA TRP A 95 -25.27 -48.42 -20.44
C TRP A 95 -25.65 -49.34 -21.60
N HIS A 96 -25.90 -50.61 -21.32
CA HIS A 96 -26.35 -51.59 -22.29
C HIS A 96 -27.81 -51.95 -22.01
N LEU A 97 -28.65 -51.91 -23.05
CA LEU A 97 -30.02 -52.37 -22.96
C LEU A 97 -30.28 -53.40 -24.06
N ASN A 98 -30.25 -54.68 -23.69
CA ASN A 98 -30.58 -55.78 -24.60
C ASN A 98 -32.04 -56.22 -24.40
N ASP A 99 -32.38 -56.77 -23.22
CA ASP A 99 -33.72 -57.29 -22.88
C ASP A 99 -34.22 -56.83 -21.48
N ASP A 100 -33.59 -55.81 -20.89
CA ASP A 100 -33.92 -55.29 -19.55
C ASP A 100 -35.08 -54.27 -19.56
N ASP A 101 -35.65 -53.99 -18.38
CA ASP A 101 -36.70 -52.97 -18.18
C ASP A 101 -36.20 -51.55 -18.50
N GLU A 102 -36.70 -50.99 -19.60
CA GLU A 102 -36.42 -49.63 -20.07
C GLU A 102 -36.65 -48.57 -18.97
N SER A 103 -37.69 -48.74 -18.15
CA SER A 103 -38.03 -47.80 -17.08
C SER A 103 -36.93 -47.74 -16.01
N LYS A 104 -36.39 -48.90 -15.64
CA LYS A 104 -35.33 -48.99 -14.63
C LYS A 104 -34.03 -48.36 -15.12
N LEU A 105 -33.66 -48.62 -16.38
CA LEU A 105 -32.46 -48.02 -16.96
C LEU A 105 -32.59 -46.50 -17.07
N ILE A 106 -33.76 -45.99 -17.51
CA ILE A 106 -34.01 -44.55 -17.57
C ILE A 106 -33.89 -43.93 -16.16
N GLN A 107 -34.42 -44.58 -15.13
CA GLN A 107 -34.28 -44.11 -13.75
C GLN A 107 -32.82 -44.09 -13.28
N GLU A 108 -32.01 -45.09 -13.64
CA GLU A 108 -30.58 -45.12 -13.33
C GLU A 108 -29.81 -44.00 -14.04
N ILE A 109 -30.07 -43.79 -15.34
CA ILE A 109 -29.47 -42.70 -16.13
C ILE A 109 -29.86 -41.34 -15.54
N VAL A 110 -31.14 -41.12 -15.27
CA VAL A 110 -31.64 -39.87 -14.68
C VAL A 110 -31.03 -39.65 -13.31
N LYS A 111 -30.93 -40.68 -12.47
CA LYS A 111 -30.30 -40.60 -11.14
C LYS A 111 -28.83 -40.27 -11.26
N GLU A 112 -28.09 -40.90 -12.16
CA GLU A 112 -26.66 -40.65 -12.35
C GLU A 112 -26.39 -39.26 -12.89
N ILE A 113 -27.14 -38.80 -13.88
CA ILE A 113 -27.06 -37.42 -14.40
C ILE A 113 -27.42 -36.41 -13.30
N SER A 114 -28.49 -36.66 -12.55
CA SER A 114 -28.95 -35.79 -11.47
C SER A 114 -27.94 -35.68 -10.33
N THR A 115 -27.31 -36.80 -9.94
CA THR A 115 -26.41 -36.86 -8.79
C THR A 115 -24.96 -36.51 -9.13
N THR A 116 -24.53 -36.72 -10.38
CA THR A 116 -23.11 -36.60 -10.78
C THR A 116 -22.85 -35.33 -11.57
N HIS A 117 -23.78 -34.93 -12.45
CA HIS A 117 -23.57 -33.81 -13.37
C HIS A 117 -24.45 -32.58 -13.07
N LEU A 118 -25.69 -32.78 -12.60
CA LEU A 118 -26.59 -31.67 -12.21
C LEU A 118 -26.38 -31.19 -10.77
N ALA A 119 -25.76 -31.98 -9.90
CA ALA A 119 -25.40 -31.56 -8.54
C ALA A 119 -24.35 -30.44 -8.49
N ARG A 120 -23.65 -30.17 -9.61
CA ARG A 120 -22.67 -29.09 -9.74
C ARG A 120 -23.29 -27.89 -10.45
N THR A 121 -24.23 -27.24 -9.79
CA THR A 121 -24.92 -26.05 -10.30
C THR A 121 -24.02 -24.81 -10.22
N PRO A 122 -24.05 -23.93 -11.24
CA PRO A 122 -23.44 -22.62 -11.14
C PRO A 122 -24.01 -21.84 -9.94
N LEU A 123 -23.16 -21.06 -9.29
CA LEU A 123 -23.52 -20.17 -8.20
C LEU A 123 -24.14 -18.88 -8.75
N HIS A 124 -25.11 -18.30 -8.06
CA HIS A 124 -25.57 -16.95 -8.36
C HIS A 124 -24.47 -15.94 -8.01
N VAL A 125 -23.89 -15.30 -9.04
CA VAL A 125 -22.74 -14.38 -8.90
C VAL A 125 -23.20 -13.05 -8.30
N ALA A 126 -24.05 -12.32 -9.03
CA ALA A 126 -24.64 -11.05 -8.66
C ALA A 126 -25.85 -10.79 -9.57
N GLU A 127 -26.76 -9.92 -9.14
CA GLU A 127 -27.90 -9.48 -9.95
C GLU A 127 -27.41 -8.75 -11.22
N HIS A 128 -26.40 -7.90 -11.06
CA HIS A 128 -25.80 -7.10 -12.12
C HIS A 128 -24.27 -7.23 -12.12
N PRO A 129 -23.69 -8.29 -12.73
CA PRO A 129 -22.24 -8.43 -12.81
C PRO A 129 -21.64 -7.34 -13.73
N VAL A 130 -20.71 -6.54 -13.19
CA VAL A 130 -20.00 -5.47 -13.92
C VAL A 130 -18.50 -5.57 -13.64
N GLY A 131 -17.66 -5.42 -14.66
CA GLY A 131 -16.20 -5.43 -14.53
C GLY A 131 -15.57 -6.78 -14.13
N ILE A 132 -16.33 -7.87 -14.14
CA ILE A 132 -15.84 -9.16 -13.59
C ILE A 132 -14.89 -9.87 -14.56
N ASP A 133 -15.16 -9.83 -15.86
CA ASP A 133 -14.50 -10.69 -16.85
C ASP A 133 -12.99 -10.46 -16.93
N SER A 134 -12.54 -9.21 -16.95
CA SER A 134 -11.12 -8.85 -16.99
C SER A 134 -10.37 -9.35 -15.75
N ARG A 135 -11.02 -9.27 -14.57
CA ARG A 135 -10.49 -9.74 -13.29
C ARG A 135 -10.45 -11.28 -13.25
N VAL A 136 -11.45 -11.96 -13.82
CA VAL A 136 -11.47 -13.43 -13.96
C VAL A 136 -10.36 -13.93 -14.88
N VAL A 137 -10.14 -13.30 -16.03
CA VAL A 137 -9.04 -13.64 -16.94
C VAL A 137 -7.69 -13.56 -16.23
N LYS A 138 -7.47 -12.50 -15.44
CA LYS A 138 -6.25 -12.36 -14.64
C LYS A 138 -6.13 -13.43 -13.56
N LEU A 139 -7.22 -13.83 -12.91
CA LEU A 139 -7.16 -14.92 -11.93
C LEU A 139 -6.88 -16.27 -12.57
N LYS A 140 -7.41 -16.54 -13.76
CA LYS A 140 -7.11 -17.77 -14.51
C LYS A 140 -5.62 -17.91 -14.81
N SER A 141 -4.96 -16.81 -15.22
CA SER A 141 -3.52 -16.84 -15.46
C SER A 141 -2.73 -17.08 -14.19
N MET A 142 -3.10 -16.45 -13.07
CA MET A 142 -2.49 -16.70 -11.76
C MET A 142 -2.73 -18.13 -11.26
N LEU A 143 -3.86 -18.73 -11.59
CA LEU A 143 -4.18 -20.12 -11.27
C LEU A 143 -3.47 -21.12 -12.18
N ASN A 144 -2.79 -20.69 -13.25
CA ASN A 144 -2.03 -21.56 -14.17
C ASN A 144 -2.76 -22.87 -14.52
N LEU A 145 -3.95 -22.77 -15.14
CA LEU A 145 -4.83 -23.93 -15.38
C LEU A 145 -4.26 -24.99 -16.33
N GLU A 146 -3.21 -24.65 -17.08
CA GLU A 146 -2.52 -25.55 -18.02
C GLU A 146 -1.61 -26.55 -17.31
N SER A 147 -1.02 -26.15 -16.17
CA SER A 147 -0.20 -27.05 -15.36
C SER A 147 -1.06 -28.11 -14.67
N LYS A 148 -0.67 -29.39 -14.82
CA LYS A 148 -1.33 -30.53 -14.17
C LYS A 148 -0.46 -31.20 -13.10
N ASP A 149 0.75 -30.70 -12.88
CA ASP A 149 1.77 -31.37 -12.06
C ASP A 149 1.90 -30.77 -10.64
N ASP A 150 1.21 -29.67 -10.36
CA ASP A 150 1.33 -28.89 -9.13
C ASP A 150 -0.02 -28.64 -8.42
N VAL A 151 0.05 -28.29 -7.14
CA VAL A 151 -1.09 -27.78 -6.37
C VAL A 151 -0.82 -26.32 -6.05
N LEU A 152 -1.70 -25.45 -6.52
CA LEU A 152 -1.53 -24.01 -6.40
C LEU A 152 -2.58 -23.37 -5.51
N MET A 153 -2.13 -22.51 -4.59
CA MET A 153 -2.99 -21.71 -3.72
C MET A 153 -2.87 -20.24 -4.12
N VAL A 154 -4.01 -19.59 -4.34
CA VAL A 154 -4.08 -18.16 -4.68
C VAL A 154 -4.89 -17.43 -3.59
N GLY A 155 -4.37 -16.29 -3.13
CA GLY A 155 -5.01 -15.47 -2.10
C GLY A 155 -5.64 -14.22 -2.68
N LEU A 156 -6.93 -13.98 -2.40
CA LEU A 156 -7.64 -12.75 -2.72
C LEU A 156 -7.83 -11.92 -1.46
N TRP A 157 -7.37 -10.67 -1.47
CA TRP A 157 -7.56 -9.77 -0.33
C TRP A 157 -8.01 -8.37 -0.74
N GLY A 158 -8.54 -7.63 0.23
CA GLY A 158 -9.00 -6.26 0.07
C GLY A 158 -10.12 -5.89 1.04
N GLN A 159 -10.56 -4.63 0.99
CA GLN A 159 -11.59 -4.07 1.86
C GLN A 159 -12.93 -4.85 1.83
N GLY A 160 -13.70 -4.79 2.91
CA GLY A 160 -15.08 -5.30 2.95
C GLY A 160 -15.95 -4.65 1.86
N GLY A 161 -16.78 -5.43 1.16
CA GLY A 161 -17.66 -4.92 0.10
C GLY A 161 -17.01 -4.72 -1.28
N ILE A 162 -15.71 -4.99 -1.45
CA ILE A 162 -14.98 -4.80 -2.72
C ILE A 162 -15.30 -5.84 -3.82
N GLY A 163 -16.12 -6.85 -3.52
CA GLY A 163 -16.50 -7.88 -4.50
C GLY A 163 -15.63 -9.15 -4.53
N LYS A 164 -14.86 -9.45 -3.47
CA LYS A 164 -14.06 -10.70 -3.37
C LYS A 164 -14.90 -11.96 -3.54
N THR A 165 -15.99 -12.09 -2.79
CA THR A 165 -16.93 -13.22 -2.87
C THR A 165 -17.54 -13.34 -4.27
N THR A 166 -17.94 -12.22 -4.87
CA THR A 166 -18.48 -12.16 -6.23
C THR A 166 -17.47 -12.67 -7.26
N LEU A 167 -16.22 -12.22 -7.15
CA LEU A 167 -15.13 -12.68 -8.02
C LEU A 167 -14.82 -14.16 -7.81
N GLY A 168 -14.85 -14.65 -6.56
CA GLY A 168 -14.73 -16.06 -6.21
C GLY A 168 -15.82 -16.94 -6.82
N LYS A 169 -17.08 -16.48 -6.81
CA LYS A 169 -18.20 -17.18 -7.47
C LYS A 169 -18.07 -17.18 -8.99
N ALA A 170 -17.63 -16.06 -9.58
CA ALA A 170 -17.45 -15.96 -11.03
C ALA A 170 -16.36 -16.91 -11.54
N ILE A 171 -15.19 -16.94 -10.87
CA ILE A 171 -14.12 -17.88 -11.24
C ILE A 171 -14.56 -19.33 -10.99
N TYR A 172 -15.27 -19.60 -9.88
CA TYR A 172 -15.84 -20.94 -9.63
C TYR A 172 -16.66 -21.41 -10.83
N ASN A 173 -17.68 -20.63 -11.22
CA ASN A 173 -18.60 -20.97 -12.30
C ASN A 173 -17.92 -21.22 -13.64
N ASP A 174 -16.83 -20.52 -13.90
CA ASP A 174 -16.10 -20.63 -15.14
C ASP A 174 -15.25 -21.91 -15.23
N ILE A 175 -14.59 -22.31 -14.12
CA ILE A 175 -13.58 -23.38 -14.17
C ILE A 175 -13.96 -24.68 -13.44
N PHE A 176 -15.01 -24.70 -12.61
CA PHE A 176 -15.29 -25.86 -11.72
C PHE A 176 -15.45 -27.20 -12.47
N ARG A 177 -15.94 -27.17 -13.71
CA ARG A 177 -16.15 -28.37 -14.55
C ARG A 177 -14.84 -29.02 -15.03
N GLN A 178 -13.71 -28.32 -14.92
CA GLN A 178 -12.41 -28.81 -15.34
C GLN A 178 -11.76 -29.73 -14.29
N PHE A 179 -12.38 -29.87 -13.11
CA PHE A 179 -11.86 -30.58 -11.94
C PHE A 179 -12.70 -31.83 -11.62
N GLU A 180 -12.07 -32.85 -11.04
CA GLU A 180 -12.75 -34.08 -10.60
C GLU A 180 -13.76 -33.82 -9.48
N GLY A 181 -13.59 -32.74 -8.72
CA GLY A 181 -14.53 -32.29 -7.70
C GLY A 181 -14.27 -30.82 -7.34
N SER A 182 -15.32 -30.12 -6.91
CA SER A 182 -15.25 -28.70 -6.64
C SER A 182 -16.10 -28.34 -5.43
N SER A 183 -15.62 -27.43 -4.58
CA SER A 183 -16.38 -26.92 -3.43
C SER A 183 -16.20 -25.42 -3.27
N PHE A 184 -17.32 -24.74 -2.97
CA PHE A 184 -17.35 -23.34 -2.58
C PHE A 184 -17.85 -23.24 -1.14
N LEU A 185 -16.92 -23.00 -0.21
CA LEU A 185 -17.23 -22.78 1.20
C LEU A 185 -17.47 -21.29 1.41
N ALA A 186 -18.74 -20.88 1.34
CA ALA A 186 -19.18 -19.52 1.63
C ALA A 186 -19.06 -19.17 3.12
N ASP A 187 -18.77 -17.90 3.41
CA ASP A 187 -18.86 -17.28 4.74
C ASP A 187 -18.15 -18.09 5.85
N VAL A 188 -16.92 -18.54 5.59
CA VAL A 188 -16.19 -19.41 6.53
C VAL A 188 -16.03 -18.75 7.89
N ARG A 189 -15.82 -17.42 7.94
CA ARG A 189 -15.85 -16.65 9.18
C ARG A 189 -17.10 -16.93 10.01
N GLU A 190 -18.28 -16.76 9.44
CA GLU A 190 -19.54 -16.86 10.18
C GLU A 190 -19.83 -18.32 10.54
N ASN A 191 -19.63 -19.23 9.59
CA ASN A 191 -19.92 -20.66 9.76
C ASN A 191 -18.95 -21.38 10.71
N SER A 192 -17.84 -20.74 11.11
CA SER A 192 -16.85 -21.32 12.05
C SER A 192 -16.98 -20.82 13.48
N LYS A 193 -17.89 -19.87 13.77
CA LYS A 193 -18.09 -19.34 15.14
C LYS A 193 -18.68 -20.37 16.11
N ASP A 194 -19.50 -21.26 15.61
CA ASP A 194 -20.12 -22.30 16.42
C ASP A 194 -19.09 -23.34 16.88
N ARG A 195 -19.35 -23.96 18.04
CA ARG A 195 -18.47 -24.98 18.65
C ARG A 195 -18.11 -26.13 17.69
N ASN A 196 -19.01 -26.47 16.78
CA ASN A 196 -18.82 -27.50 15.75
C ASN A 196 -18.72 -26.93 14.32
N GLY A 197 -18.64 -25.60 14.15
CA GLY A 197 -18.72 -24.95 12.83
C GLY A 197 -17.64 -25.42 11.86
N LEU A 198 -16.39 -25.55 12.34
CA LEU A 198 -15.29 -26.09 11.53
C LEU A 198 -15.52 -27.55 11.09
N VAL A 199 -16.16 -28.36 11.93
CA VAL A 199 -16.49 -29.76 11.59
C VAL A 199 -17.51 -29.78 10.46
N THR A 200 -18.56 -28.96 10.55
CA THR A 200 -19.57 -28.82 9.50
C THR A 200 -18.96 -28.36 8.17
N LEU A 201 -17.98 -27.44 8.22
CA LEU A 201 -17.27 -26.98 7.02
C LEU A 201 -16.41 -28.09 6.39
N GLN A 202 -15.74 -28.93 7.21
CA GLN A 202 -15.00 -30.09 6.71
C GLN A 202 -15.92 -31.15 6.09
N GLU A 203 -17.08 -31.41 6.70
CA GLU A 203 -18.10 -32.30 6.14
C GLU A 203 -18.60 -31.78 4.80
N LYS A 204 -18.93 -30.48 4.73
CA LYS A 204 -19.36 -29.84 3.48
C LYS A 204 -18.30 -29.96 2.39
N LEU A 205 -17.05 -29.64 2.70
CA LEU A 205 -15.93 -29.77 1.75
C LEU A 205 -15.82 -31.20 1.19
N LEU A 206 -15.87 -32.20 2.07
CA LEU A 206 -15.79 -33.61 1.69
C LEU A 206 -17.00 -34.03 0.84
N ASN A 207 -18.21 -33.65 1.23
CA ASN A 207 -19.45 -34.04 0.55
C ASN A 207 -19.65 -33.32 -0.81
N ASP A 208 -19.14 -32.09 -0.97
CA ASP A 208 -19.18 -31.36 -2.25
C ASP A 208 -18.24 -32.01 -3.28
N ILE A 209 -17.08 -32.51 -2.82
CA ILE A 209 -16.03 -33.07 -3.69
C ILE A 209 -16.24 -34.58 -3.95
N LEU A 210 -16.68 -35.32 -2.94
CA LEU A 210 -16.89 -36.76 -3.00
C LEU A 210 -18.34 -37.06 -3.40
N LEU A 211 -18.53 -37.94 -4.38
CA LEU A 211 -19.87 -38.28 -4.91
C LEU A 211 -20.85 -38.70 -3.79
N PRO A 212 -22.17 -38.46 -3.94
CA PRO A 212 -23.16 -38.59 -2.86
C PRO A 212 -23.43 -40.01 -2.34
N LYS A 213 -22.62 -41.01 -2.72
CA LYS A 213 -22.89 -42.42 -2.39
C LYS A 213 -22.78 -42.70 -0.88
N GLU A 214 -22.02 -41.90 -0.13
CA GLU A 214 -21.92 -42.00 1.34
C GLU A 214 -21.74 -40.60 1.97
N ARG A 215 -22.70 -40.12 2.78
CA ARG A 215 -22.50 -38.93 3.62
C ARG A 215 -21.43 -39.23 4.66
N LEU A 216 -20.29 -38.55 4.58
CA LEU A 216 -19.22 -38.72 5.55
C LEU A 216 -19.50 -37.86 6.79
N ALA A 217 -19.62 -38.51 7.94
CA ALA A 217 -19.70 -37.84 9.24
C ALA A 217 -18.30 -37.61 9.80
N VAL A 218 -18.00 -36.37 10.19
CA VAL A 218 -16.74 -35.98 10.81
C VAL A 218 -16.96 -35.81 12.31
N SER A 219 -16.29 -36.62 13.13
CA SER A 219 -16.51 -36.57 14.59
C SER A 219 -15.87 -35.38 15.28
N ASN A 220 -14.76 -34.86 14.74
CA ASN A 220 -14.03 -33.69 15.26
C ASN A 220 -13.06 -33.15 14.20
N VAL A 221 -12.53 -31.94 14.44
CA VAL A 221 -11.65 -31.23 13.50
C VAL A 221 -10.42 -32.04 13.07
N ALA A 222 -9.75 -32.71 14.03
CA ALA A 222 -8.55 -33.48 13.74
C ALA A 222 -8.86 -34.70 12.84
N ARG A 223 -9.99 -35.37 13.07
CA ARG A 223 -10.45 -36.46 12.19
C ARG A 223 -10.82 -35.94 10.81
N GLY A 224 -11.45 -34.77 10.72
CA GLY A 224 -11.78 -34.13 9.45
C GLY A 224 -10.54 -33.80 8.63
N ILE A 225 -9.48 -33.28 9.26
CA ILE A 225 -8.17 -33.05 8.62
C ILE A 225 -7.63 -34.36 8.01
N ASN A 226 -7.62 -35.45 8.78
CA ASN A 226 -7.15 -36.75 8.29
C ASN A 226 -8.00 -37.27 7.12
N LEU A 227 -9.32 -37.09 7.16
CA LEU A 227 -10.22 -37.50 6.09
C LEU A 227 -9.98 -36.69 4.81
N ILE A 228 -9.81 -35.38 4.91
CA ILE A 228 -9.47 -34.50 3.77
C ILE A 228 -8.18 -34.97 3.12
N GLN A 229 -7.12 -35.15 3.91
CA GLN A 229 -5.82 -35.64 3.41
C GLN A 229 -5.94 -37.00 2.75
N GLN A 230 -6.62 -37.97 3.36
CA GLN A 230 -6.72 -39.32 2.82
C GLN A 230 -7.55 -39.40 1.54
N ARG A 231 -8.62 -38.61 1.43
CA ARG A 231 -9.57 -38.70 0.31
C ARG A 231 -9.23 -37.78 -0.85
N LEU A 232 -8.57 -36.65 -0.61
CA LEU A 232 -8.32 -35.63 -1.64
C LEU A 232 -6.89 -35.62 -2.19
N ARG A 233 -5.93 -36.31 -1.54
CA ARG A 233 -4.50 -36.33 -1.93
C ARG A 233 -4.22 -36.81 -3.36
N HIS A 234 -5.13 -37.55 -3.97
CA HIS A 234 -4.96 -38.07 -5.33
C HIS A 234 -6.03 -37.57 -6.31
N LYS A 235 -6.78 -36.53 -5.92
CA LYS A 235 -7.85 -35.96 -6.75
C LYS A 235 -7.49 -34.56 -7.20
N ARG A 236 -7.74 -34.26 -8.47
CA ARG A 236 -7.65 -32.91 -9.01
C ARG A 236 -8.89 -32.11 -8.63
N VAL A 237 -8.78 -31.20 -7.65
CA VAL A 237 -9.93 -30.48 -7.09
C VAL A 237 -9.83 -28.95 -7.19
N LEU A 238 -10.99 -28.29 -7.22
CA LEU A 238 -11.12 -26.84 -7.05
C LEU A 238 -11.74 -26.53 -5.69
N VAL A 239 -11.05 -25.78 -4.84
CA VAL A 239 -11.57 -25.38 -3.53
C VAL A 239 -11.54 -23.88 -3.39
N ILE A 240 -12.69 -23.27 -3.08
CA ILE A 240 -12.76 -21.84 -2.76
C ILE A 240 -13.18 -21.68 -1.30
N LEU A 241 -12.31 -21.05 -0.51
CA LEU A 241 -12.52 -20.72 0.90
C LEU A 241 -12.84 -19.23 1.01
N ASP A 242 -14.13 -18.91 1.15
CA ASP A 242 -14.59 -17.53 1.15
C ASP A 242 -14.67 -16.93 2.57
N ASP A 243 -14.22 -15.69 2.68
CA ASP A 243 -14.32 -14.82 3.86
C ASP A 243 -13.63 -15.38 5.11
N MET A 244 -12.33 -15.65 4.97
CA MET A 244 -11.46 -16.16 6.02
C MET A 244 -10.87 -15.05 6.88
N ASP A 245 -10.75 -15.30 8.17
CA ASP A 245 -10.28 -14.30 9.13
C ASP A 245 -9.40 -14.83 10.26
N HIS A 246 -9.23 -16.15 10.37
CA HIS A 246 -8.35 -16.73 11.36
C HIS A 246 -7.52 -17.86 10.78
N LEU A 247 -6.27 -17.94 11.19
CA LEU A 247 -5.33 -18.97 10.74
C LEU A 247 -5.82 -20.41 11.03
N ASN A 248 -6.65 -20.57 12.05
CA ASN A 248 -7.18 -21.86 12.50
C ASN A 248 -8.19 -22.44 11.50
N GLN A 249 -8.95 -21.59 10.80
CA GLN A 249 -9.85 -22.02 9.73
C GLN A 249 -9.03 -22.61 8.58
N LEU A 250 -7.94 -21.93 8.18
CA LEU A 250 -7.09 -22.40 7.09
C LEU A 250 -6.37 -23.70 7.47
N ARG A 251 -5.92 -23.80 8.73
CA ARG A 251 -5.36 -25.04 9.31
C ARG A 251 -6.35 -26.21 9.29
N ALA A 252 -7.65 -25.95 9.45
CA ALA A 252 -8.66 -26.99 9.49
C ALA A 252 -9.09 -27.46 8.09
N LEU A 253 -9.00 -26.59 7.07
CA LEU A 253 -9.60 -26.81 5.75
C LEU A 253 -8.57 -27.07 4.63
N ALA A 254 -7.45 -26.34 4.62
CA ALA A 254 -6.45 -26.43 3.55
C ALA A 254 -5.08 -25.90 4.04
N GLU A 255 -4.45 -26.56 5.00
CA GLU A 255 -3.19 -26.04 5.57
C GLU A 255 -2.01 -26.12 4.60
N ARG A 256 -1.93 -27.20 3.82
CA ARG A 256 -0.79 -27.53 2.97
C ARG A 256 -1.25 -28.05 1.62
N ALA A 257 -0.48 -27.72 0.58
CA ALA A 257 -0.72 -28.15 -0.78
C ALA A 257 -0.77 -29.69 -0.94
N ASN A 258 -0.01 -30.44 -0.13
CA ASN A 258 0.05 -31.90 -0.19
C ASN A 258 -1.21 -32.64 0.29
N TRP A 259 -2.24 -31.91 0.74
CA TRP A 259 -3.56 -32.48 1.05
C TRP A 259 -4.36 -32.82 -0.20
N PHE A 260 -3.98 -32.26 -1.34
CA PHE A 260 -4.70 -32.34 -2.61
C PHE A 260 -3.83 -32.99 -3.69
N GLY A 261 -4.46 -33.56 -4.71
CA GLY A 261 -3.76 -34.17 -5.84
C GLY A 261 -3.24 -33.15 -6.84
N ASN A 262 -2.26 -33.54 -7.65
CA ASN A 262 -1.68 -32.69 -8.68
C ASN A 262 -2.75 -32.10 -9.63
N GLY A 263 -2.53 -30.86 -10.06
CA GLY A 263 -3.46 -30.06 -10.84
C GLY A 263 -4.58 -29.39 -10.03
N SER A 264 -4.57 -29.51 -8.69
CA SER A 264 -5.58 -28.87 -7.82
C SER A 264 -5.35 -27.37 -7.66
N ARG A 265 -6.45 -26.63 -7.50
CA ARG A 265 -6.44 -25.17 -7.36
C ARG A 265 -7.25 -24.75 -6.13
N ILE A 266 -6.62 -23.99 -5.24
CA ILE A 266 -7.27 -23.49 -4.02
C ILE A 266 -7.27 -21.96 -4.04
N LEU A 267 -8.42 -21.36 -3.84
CA LEU A 267 -8.59 -19.91 -3.77
C LEU A 267 -9.06 -19.53 -2.37
N VAL A 268 -8.36 -18.59 -1.73
CA VAL A 268 -8.71 -18.12 -0.38
C VAL A 268 -9.08 -16.65 -0.46
N THR A 269 -10.26 -16.26 0.01
CA THR A 269 -10.63 -14.83 0.11
C THR A 269 -10.54 -14.35 1.55
N THR A 270 -10.00 -13.15 1.76
CA THR A 270 -9.85 -12.56 3.11
C THR A 270 -9.85 -11.03 3.07
N ARG A 271 -10.03 -10.41 4.23
CA ARG A 271 -9.81 -8.97 4.42
C ARG A 271 -8.44 -8.67 5.03
N ASP A 272 -7.71 -9.71 5.44
CA ASP A 272 -6.44 -9.60 6.15
C ASP A 272 -5.32 -10.27 5.33
N SER A 273 -4.46 -9.45 4.72
CA SER A 273 -3.32 -9.92 3.92
C SER A 273 -2.34 -10.77 4.73
N HIS A 274 -2.24 -10.55 6.05
CA HIS A 274 -1.35 -11.31 6.92
C HIS A 274 -1.78 -12.79 7.04
N LEU A 275 -3.03 -13.13 6.73
CA LEU A 275 -3.45 -14.54 6.70
C LEU A 275 -2.89 -15.31 5.50
N LEU A 276 -2.48 -14.60 4.44
CA LEU A 276 -2.02 -15.17 3.17
C LEU A 276 -0.49 -15.31 3.13
N THR A 277 0.24 -14.27 3.56
CA THR A 277 1.71 -14.18 3.47
C THR A 277 2.51 -15.33 4.10
N PRO A 278 2.05 -16.05 5.15
CA PRO A 278 2.81 -17.17 5.71
C PRO A 278 2.75 -18.46 4.85
N ARG A 279 1.84 -18.54 3.87
CA ARG A 279 1.52 -19.80 3.17
C ARG A 279 1.37 -19.68 1.66
N ILE A 280 1.22 -18.48 1.15
CA ILE A 280 1.03 -18.19 -0.27
C ILE A 280 2.13 -17.22 -0.69
N ASP A 281 2.85 -17.55 -1.75
CA ASP A 281 3.90 -16.68 -2.31
C ASP A 281 3.28 -15.35 -2.77
N GLU A 282 4.04 -14.25 -2.66
CA GLU A 282 3.55 -12.91 -3.00
C GLU A 282 3.03 -12.81 -4.44
N ASP A 283 3.63 -13.55 -5.37
CA ASP A 283 3.21 -13.62 -6.78
C ASP A 283 1.81 -14.26 -6.96
N HIS A 284 1.32 -14.98 -5.96
CA HIS A 284 0.00 -15.63 -5.94
C HIS A 284 -0.99 -14.93 -5.00
N VAL A 285 -0.68 -13.70 -4.55
CA VAL A 285 -1.60 -12.84 -3.80
C VAL A 285 -2.14 -11.72 -4.70
N TYR A 286 -3.47 -11.65 -4.84
CA TYR A 286 -4.16 -10.65 -5.63
C TYR A 286 -4.96 -9.69 -4.76
N GLU A 287 -4.55 -8.41 -4.75
CA GLU A 287 -5.34 -7.33 -4.16
C GLU A 287 -6.49 -6.96 -5.11
N VAL A 288 -7.74 -7.14 -4.64
CA VAL A 288 -8.93 -6.79 -5.42
C VAL A 288 -9.11 -5.27 -5.42
N LYS A 289 -9.05 -4.68 -6.61
CA LYS A 289 -9.22 -3.24 -6.83
C LYS A 289 -10.70 -2.86 -6.96
N ALA A 290 -11.00 -1.63 -6.57
CA ALA A 290 -12.30 -1.00 -6.80
C ALA A 290 -12.65 -0.96 -8.29
N LEU A 291 -13.93 -0.75 -8.59
CA LEU A 291 -14.40 -0.50 -9.94
C LEU A 291 -13.85 0.83 -10.45
N ASP A 292 -13.49 0.88 -11.73
CA ASP A 292 -13.19 2.17 -12.36
C ASP A 292 -14.45 3.02 -12.52
N ASN A 293 -14.30 4.30 -12.89
CA ASN A 293 -15.44 5.22 -12.97
C ASN A 293 -16.52 4.75 -13.96
N SER A 294 -16.12 4.06 -15.04
CA SER A 294 -17.08 3.57 -16.03
C SER A 294 -17.84 2.35 -15.52
N GLU A 295 -17.14 1.39 -14.92
CA GLU A 295 -17.71 0.22 -14.26
C GLU A 295 -18.62 0.62 -13.09
N ALA A 296 -18.19 1.59 -12.29
CA ALA A 296 -18.94 2.10 -11.14
C ALA A 296 -20.25 2.79 -11.58
N HIS A 297 -20.17 3.63 -12.62
CA HIS A 297 -21.34 4.28 -13.20
C HIS A 297 -22.33 3.25 -13.78
N GLU A 298 -21.84 2.24 -14.48
CA GLU A 298 -22.68 1.17 -15.03
C GLU A 298 -23.41 0.40 -13.90
N LEU A 299 -22.70 0.02 -12.85
CA LEU A 299 -23.29 -0.70 -11.72
C LEU A 299 -24.35 0.14 -11.00
N LEU A 300 -24.04 1.39 -10.70
CA LEU A 300 -25.02 2.32 -10.10
C LEU A 300 -26.25 2.46 -11.00
N SER A 301 -26.06 2.62 -12.30
CA SER A 301 -27.16 2.82 -13.25
C SER A 301 -28.11 1.63 -13.30
N LYS A 302 -27.59 0.40 -13.22
CA LYS A 302 -28.43 -0.80 -13.24
C LYS A 302 -29.32 -0.92 -12.00
N HIS A 303 -28.81 -0.51 -10.82
CA HIS A 303 -29.57 -0.55 -9.57
C HIS A 303 -30.49 0.66 -9.36
N ALA A 304 -30.08 1.85 -9.81
CA ALA A 304 -30.84 3.09 -9.61
C ALA A 304 -31.88 3.35 -10.71
N PHE A 305 -31.65 2.86 -11.93
CA PHE A 305 -32.50 3.09 -13.10
C PHE A 305 -32.88 1.78 -13.80
N PRO A 306 -33.65 0.88 -13.14
CA PRO A 306 -34.16 -0.31 -13.82
C PRO A 306 -35.02 0.09 -15.04
N LEU A 307 -35.01 -0.76 -16.07
CA LEU A 307 -35.40 -0.59 -17.50
C LEU A 307 -36.72 0.15 -17.86
N HIS A 308 -37.46 0.71 -16.90
CA HIS A 308 -38.77 1.34 -17.07
C HIS A 308 -38.90 2.80 -16.61
N HIS A 309 -37.87 3.44 -16.05
CA HIS A 309 -37.97 4.82 -15.56
C HIS A 309 -37.12 5.83 -16.35
N LYS A 310 -37.78 6.80 -17.00
CA LYS A 310 -37.17 7.97 -17.67
C LYS A 310 -36.93 9.12 -16.70
N LEU A 311 -36.46 8.86 -15.48
CA LEU A 311 -36.08 9.93 -14.56
C LEU A 311 -34.74 10.51 -15.00
N LYS A 312 -34.74 11.76 -15.47
CA LYS A 312 -33.50 12.50 -15.78
C LYS A 312 -32.99 13.13 -14.48
N ILE A 313 -32.07 12.44 -13.81
CA ILE A 313 -31.32 12.99 -12.68
C ILE A 313 -30.14 13.82 -13.21
N ARG A 314 -29.83 14.92 -12.52
CA ARG A 314 -28.71 15.81 -12.86
C ARG A 314 -27.37 15.06 -12.70
N THR A 315 -26.45 15.24 -13.63
CA THR A 315 -25.21 14.44 -13.71
C THR A 315 -24.31 14.65 -12.50
N ASP A 316 -24.26 15.86 -11.94
CA ASP A 316 -23.52 16.18 -10.72
C ASP A 316 -24.01 15.40 -9.48
N LEU A 317 -25.30 15.05 -9.39
CA LEU A 317 -25.81 14.22 -8.31
C LEU A 317 -25.35 12.77 -8.49
N VAL A 318 -25.36 12.26 -9.73
CA VAL A 318 -24.82 10.93 -10.04
C VAL A 318 -23.33 10.88 -9.74
N ASP A 319 -22.56 11.88 -10.21
CA ASP A 319 -21.14 12.04 -9.94
C ASP A 319 -20.87 12.13 -8.43
N GLY A 320 -21.70 12.85 -7.67
CA GLY A 320 -21.61 12.92 -6.21
C GLY A 320 -21.78 11.57 -5.52
N VAL A 321 -22.69 10.71 -6.00
CA VAL A 321 -22.88 9.35 -5.47
C VAL A 321 -21.69 8.46 -5.83
N LEU A 322 -21.18 8.56 -7.05
CA LEU A 322 -20.01 7.82 -7.51
C LEU A 322 -18.75 8.22 -6.73
N ASP A 323 -18.54 9.51 -6.52
CA ASP A 323 -17.45 10.07 -5.73
C ASP A 323 -17.54 9.63 -4.26
N HIS A 324 -18.75 9.48 -3.72
CA HIS A 324 -18.96 8.97 -2.37
C HIS A 324 -18.61 7.47 -2.25
N ALA A 325 -19.04 6.66 -3.22
CA ALA A 325 -18.81 5.21 -3.22
C ALA A 325 -17.38 4.83 -3.61
N LYS A 326 -16.66 5.68 -4.38
CA LYS A 326 -15.29 5.47 -4.89
C LYS A 326 -15.07 4.09 -5.52
N GLY A 327 -16.06 3.65 -6.30
CA GLY A 327 -16.01 2.36 -6.99
C GLY A 327 -16.16 1.13 -6.08
N LEU A 328 -16.58 1.27 -4.83
CA LEU A 328 -16.89 0.14 -3.94
C LEU A 328 -18.23 -0.51 -4.35
N PRO A 329 -18.25 -1.75 -4.88
CA PRO A 329 -19.47 -2.36 -5.43
C PRO A 329 -20.65 -2.39 -4.47
N LEU A 330 -20.43 -2.81 -3.22
CA LEU A 330 -21.49 -2.89 -2.21
C LEU A 330 -22.12 -1.51 -1.92
N ALA A 331 -21.32 -0.45 -1.91
CA ALA A 331 -21.85 0.89 -1.69
C ALA A 331 -22.69 1.36 -2.88
N LEU A 332 -22.25 1.07 -4.11
CA LEU A 332 -22.99 1.39 -5.33
C LEU A 332 -24.33 0.65 -5.40
N GLU A 333 -24.34 -0.63 -5.02
CA GLU A 333 -25.56 -1.45 -4.96
C GLU A 333 -26.55 -0.90 -3.92
N VAL A 334 -26.11 -0.71 -2.67
CA VAL A 334 -26.97 -0.19 -1.60
C VAL A 334 -27.52 1.21 -1.93
N LEU A 335 -26.66 2.11 -2.42
CA LEU A 335 -27.08 3.46 -2.78
C LEU A 335 -27.99 3.46 -4.01
N GLY A 336 -27.66 2.68 -5.04
CA GLY A 336 -28.48 2.55 -6.24
C GLY A 336 -29.87 2.02 -5.92
N SER A 337 -29.97 0.94 -5.17
CA SER A 337 -31.25 0.37 -4.74
C SER A 337 -32.04 1.33 -3.84
N PHE A 338 -31.37 2.08 -2.96
CA PHE A 338 -32.04 3.04 -2.09
C PHE A 338 -32.56 4.28 -2.84
N LEU A 339 -31.87 4.69 -3.90
CA LEU A 339 -32.20 5.84 -4.76
C LEU A 339 -33.15 5.48 -5.91
N CYS A 340 -33.39 4.19 -6.13
CA CYS A 340 -34.34 3.69 -7.12
C CYS A 340 -35.72 4.33 -6.91
N ASP A 341 -36.35 4.74 -8.01
CA ASP A 341 -37.67 5.39 -8.07
C ASP A 341 -37.81 6.71 -7.27
N ARG A 342 -36.71 7.31 -6.81
CA ARG A 342 -36.72 8.62 -6.12
C ARG A 342 -36.56 9.80 -7.06
N GLY A 343 -37.15 10.94 -6.67
CA GLY A 343 -37.04 12.21 -7.39
C GLY A 343 -35.70 12.93 -7.16
N GLN A 344 -35.42 13.96 -7.95
CA GLN A 344 -34.16 14.73 -7.87
C GLN A 344 -33.93 15.37 -6.49
N ASP A 345 -34.97 15.96 -5.88
CA ASP A 345 -34.86 16.61 -4.55
C ASP A 345 -34.51 15.59 -3.45
N GLU A 346 -34.99 14.35 -3.59
CA GLU A 346 -34.64 13.27 -2.68
C GLU A 346 -33.20 12.83 -2.87
N TRP A 347 -32.69 12.75 -4.11
CA TRP A 347 -31.28 12.46 -4.37
C TRP A 347 -30.35 13.49 -3.71
N GLU A 348 -30.69 14.78 -3.81
CA GLU A 348 -29.94 15.88 -3.18
C GLU A 348 -29.97 15.73 -1.64
N SER A 349 -31.13 15.48 -1.06
CA SER A 349 -31.28 15.20 0.39
C SER A 349 -30.48 13.98 0.86
N VAL A 350 -30.44 12.92 0.06
CA VAL A 350 -29.66 11.71 0.37
C VAL A 350 -28.17 12.00 0.32
N LEU A 351 -27.68 12.69 -0.71
CA LEU A 351 -26.28 13.11 -0.80
C LEU A 351 -25.86 14.00 0.37
N ASP A 352 -26.72 14.95 0.75
CA ASP A 352 -26.51 15.81 1.92
C ASP A 352 -26.40 15.00 3.22
N ASN A 353 -27.16 13.92 3.36
CA ASN A 353 -27.10 13.03 4.52
C ASN A 353 -25.89 12.08 4.48
N LEU A 354 -25.53 11.56 3.31
CA LEU A 354 -24.36 10.70 3.12
C LEU A 354 -23.05 11.43 3.44
N SER A 355 -22.99 12.74 3.21
CA SER A 355 -21.86 13.57 3.63
C SER A 355 -21.63 13.57 5.16
N LYS A 356 -22.64 13.17 5.94
CA LYS A 356 -22.64 13.20 7.41
C LYS A 356 -22.48 11.81 8.03
N ILE A 357 -23.26 10.81 7.58
CA ILE A 357 -23.29 9.46 8.17
C ILE A 357 -23.49 8.40 7.07
N PRO A 358 -22.73 7.28 7.07
CA PRO A 358 -22.98 6.17 6.15
C PRO A 358 -24.33 5.49 6.44
N THR A 359 -24.95 4.88 5.42
CA THR A 359 -26.11 4.00 5.64
C THR A 359 -25.73 2.81 6.51
N LYS A 360 -26.68 2.33 7.32
CA LYS A 360 -26.45 1.25 8.31
C LYS A 360 -25.87 -0.02 7.66
N ASP A 361 -26.38 -0.44 6.51
CA ASP A 361 -25.93 -1.67 5.85
C ASP A 361 -24.47 -1.61 5.38
N ILE A 362 -24.03 -0.47 4.82
CA ILE A 362 -22.63 -0.25 4.44
C ILE A 362 -21.76 -0.21 5.71
N ASN A 363 -22.24 0.48 6.74
CA ASN A 363 -21.53 0.65 8.00
C ASN A 363 -21.28 -0.70 8.69
N ASP A 364 -22.31 -1.55 8.78
CA ASP A 364 -22.23 -2.87 9.41
C ASP A 364 -21.20 -3.75 8.70
N VAL A 365 -21.14 -3.75 7.36
CA VAL A 365 -20.16 -4.55 6.62
C VAL A 365 -18.73 -4.05 6.80
N LEU A 366 -18.51 -2.73 6.81
CA LEU A 366 -17.18 -2.15 7.01
C LEU A 366 -16.70 -2.31 8.46
N LYS A 367 -17.62 -2.19 9.43
CA LYS A 367 -17.34 -2.23 10.86
C LYS A 367 -16.84 -3.58 11.35
N ILE A 368 -17.17 -4.69 10.66
CA ILE A 368 -16.63 -6.03 10.96
C ILE A 368 -15.10 -6.03 11.06
N SER A 369 -14.40 -5.32 10.16
CA SER A 369 -12.94 -5.25 10.18
C SER A 369 -12.41 -4.45 11.38
N TYR A 370 -13.14 -3.43 11.81
CA TYR A 370 -12.82 -2.60 12.97
C TYR A 370 -13.07 -3.34 14.29
N ASP A 371 -14.21 -4.04 14.43
CA ASP A 371 -14.61 -4.68 15.69
C ASP A 371 -13.61 -5.74 16.17
N ARG A 372 -12.82 -6.28 15.25
CA ARG A 372 -11.79 -7.30 15.48
C ARG A 372 -10.42 -6.76 15.81
N LEU A 373 -10.24 -5.45 15.75
CA LEU A 373 -9.01 -4.81 16.22
C LEU A 373 -8.92 -4.91 17.74
N GLU A 374 -7.72 -5.04 18.27
CA GLU A 374 -7.50 -4.89 19.70
C GLU A 374 -7.59 -3.41 20.10
N ALA A 375 -7.58 -3.13 21.41
CA ALA A 375 -7.87 -1.79 21.92
C ALA A 375 -6.88 -0.73 21.40
N ASN A 376 -5.59 -1.07 21.25
CA ASN A 376 -4.56 -0.16 20.74
C ASN A 376 -4.84 0.25 19.28
N GLU A 377 -5.09 -0.73 18.41
CA GLU A 377 -5.32 -0.50 16.98
C GLU A 377 -6.65 0.23 16.73
N LYS A 378 -7.68 -0.03 17.56
CA LYS A 378 -8.93 0.74 17.54
C LYS A 378 -8.67 2.22 17.81
N GLU A 379 -7.93 2.55 18.86
CA GLU A 379 -7.61 3.94 19.20
C GLU A 379 -6.76 4.62 18.10
N ILE A 380 -5.78 3.91 17.52
CA ILE A 380 -4.98 4.40 16.39
C ILE A 380 -5.86 4.66 15.17
N PHE A 381 -6.71 3.70 14.80
CA PHE A 381 -7.64 3.83 13.68
C PHE A 381 -8.54 5.06 13.84
N LEU A 382 -9.15 5.24 15.01
CA LEU A 382 -10.00 6.38 15.31
C LEU A 382 -9.24 7.71 15.25
N HIS A 383 -7.97 7.77 15.68
CA HIS A 383 -7.15 8.97 15.47
C HIS A 383 -6.93 9.27 13.98
N ILE A 384 -6.66 8.25 13.17
CA ILE A 384 -6.37 8.43 11.75
C ILE A 384 -7.59 8.95 11.01
N VAL A 385 -8.74 8.28 11.13
CA VAL A 385 -9.97 8.63 10.42
C VAL A 385 -10.50 10.00 10.83
N CYS A 386 -10.37 10.38 12.11
CA CYS A 386 -10.79 11.70 12.58
C CYS A 386 -9.82 12.81 12.15
N PHE A 387 -8.50 12.58 12.20
CA PHE A 387 -7.53 13.70 12.22
C PHE A 387 -6.36 13.62 11.21
N PHE A 388 -5.96 12.43 10.76
CA PHE A 388 -4.67 12.22 10.09
C PHE A 388 -4.76 11.64 8.67
N LYS A 389 -5.95 11.62 8.05
CA LYS A 389 -6.05 11.35 6.60
C LYS A 389 -5.18 12.32 5.80
N GLY A 390 -4.38 11.78 4.89
CA GLY A 390 -3.46 12.50 4.01
C GLY A 390 -2.16 12.96 4.69
N TRP A 391 -1.91 12.58 5.95
CA TRP A 391 -0.67 12.93 6.65
C TRP A 391 0.44 11.94 6.35
N ARG A 392 1.69 12.41 6.45
CA ARG A 392 2.86 11.55 6.29
C ARG A 392 2.89 10.49 7.37
N PHE A 393 3.13 9.25 6.97
CA PHE A 393 3.16 8.07 7.83
C PHE A 393 4.06 8.27 9.06
N TYR A 394 5.29 8.75 8.84
CA TYR A 394 6.24 8.99 9.92
C TYR A 394 5.77 10.04 10.94
N ASP A 395 5.14 11.12 10.48
CA ASP A 395 4.67 12.17 11.39
C ASP A 395 3.55 11.63 12.28
N VAL A 396 2.63 10.84 11.71
CA VAL A 396 1.52 10.22 12.46
C VAL A 396 2.04 9.17 13.43
N GLU A 397 2.93 8.29 12.99
CA GLU A 397 3.59 7.29 13.84
C GLU A 397 4.27 7.97 15.03
N LYS A 398 5.02 9.05 14.79
CA LYS A 398 5.68 9.84 15.83
C LYS A 398 4.69 10.44 16.82
N VAL A 399 3.63 11.11 16.35
CA VAL A 399 2.63 11.73 17.23
C VAL A 399 1.96 10.68 18.12
N LEU A 400 1.53 9.56 17.52
CA LEU A 400 0.75 8.54 18.22
C LEU A 400 1.62 7.71 19.18
N ASN A 401 2.86 7.34 18.80
CA ASN A 401 3.80 6.66 19.70
C ASN A 401 4.07 7.45 20.99
N ASN A 402 4.08 8.77 20.88
CA ASN A 402 4.30 9.65 22.03
C ASN A 402 3.00 10.01 22.78
N CYS A 403 1.84 9.55 22.29
CA CYS A 403 0.53 9.65 22.94
C CYS A 403 0.09 8.35 23.62
N ASP A 404 1.04 7.56 24.15
CA ASP A 404 0.81 6.29 24.86
C ASP A 404 0.19 5.16 24.00
N LEU A 405 0.38 5.20 22.68
CA LEU A 405 -0.06 4.16 21.74
C LEU A 405 1.14 3.44 21.12
N ASN A 406 0.97 2.18 20.71
CA ASN A 406 1.97 1.48 19.91
C ASN A 406 1.65 1.62 18.42
N ALA A 407 2.03 2.76 17.84
CA ALA A 407 1.69 3.14 16.48
C ALA A 407 2.50 2.37 15.43
N VAL A 408 3.72 1.92 15.74
CA VAL A 408 4.57 1.18 14.79
C VAL A 408 3.87 -0.09 14.31
N ILE A 409 3.47 -0.95 15.24
CA ILE A 409 2.76 -2.18 14.91
C ILE A 409 1.30 -1.90 14.53
N GLY A 410 0.66 -0.95 15.21
CA GLY A 410 -0.75 -0.69 14.99
C GLY A 410 -1.05 -0.15 13.59
N LEU A 411 -0.23 0.78 13.07
CA LEU A 411 -0.37 1.27 11.69
C LEU A 411 -0.17 0.14 10.66
N ARG A 412 0.77 -0.77 10.91
CA ARG A 412 1.00 -1.93 10.06
C ARG A 412 -0.21 -2.86 10.04
N ILE A 413 -0.78 -3.20 11.20
CA ILE A 413 -1.99 -4.04 11.30
C ILE A 413 -3.17 -3.40 10.53
N LEU A 414 -3.32 -2.08 10.61
CA LEU A 414 -4.40 -1.38 9.89
C LEU A 414 -4.23 -1.44 8.36
N ILE A 415 -2.98 -1.42 7.86
CA ILE A 415 -2.68 -1.65 6.43
C ILE A 415 -2.98 -3.09 6.06
N GLU A 416 -2.51 -4.05 6.87
CA GLU A 416 -2.69 -5.49 6.62
C GLU A 416 -4.18 -5.88 6.53
N ARG A 417 -5.03 -5.20 7.30
CA ARG A 417 -6.51 -5.36 7.32
C ARG A 417 -7.26 -4.49 6.30
N SER A 418 -6.54 -3.83 5.38
CA SER A 418 -7.09 -2.92 4.36
C SER A 418 -7.96 -1.78 4.93
N LEU A 419 -7.74 -1.35 6.18
CA LEU A 419 -8.46 -0.23 6.78
C LEU A 419 -7.85 1.12 6.40
N ILE A 420 -6.54 1.14 6.16
CA ILE A 420 -5.79 2.30 5.68
C ILE A 420 -4.81 1.86 4.59
N ARG A 421 -4.30 2.81 3.79
CA ARG A 421 -3.25 2.59 2.79
C ARG A 421 -2.09 3.55 3.01
N ASN A 422 -0.89 3.12 2.65
CA ASN A 422 0.29 3.98 2.59
C ASN A 422 0.62 4.27 1.13
N GLU A 423 0.28 5.47 0.66
CA GLU A 423 0.52 5.91 -0.72
C GLU A 423 1.52 7.07 -0.71
N SER A 424 2.69 6.87 -1.31
CA SER A 424 3.74 7.89 -1.39
C SER A 424 4.10 8.50 -0.02
N GLU A 425 4.28 7.63 0.99
CA GLU A 425 4.51 7.99 2.39
C GLU A 425 3.35 8.69 3.11
N ASN A 426 2.17 8.80 2.51
CA ASN A 426 0.99 9.41 3.14
C ASN A 426 -0.07 8.36 3.46
N ILE A 427 -0.72 8.53 4.62
CA ILE A 427 -1.82 7.68 5.05
C ILE A 427 -3.09 8.07 4.29
N GLN A 428 -3.62 7.14 3.51
CA GLN A 428 -4.91 7.27 2.85
C GLN A 428 -5.95 6.40 3.54
N VAL A 429 -7.19 6.89 3.58
CA VAL A 429 -8.35 6.18 4.12
C VAL A 429 -9.49 6.35 3.14
N HIS A 430 -10.16 5.25 2.80
CA HIS A 430 -11.38 5.27 2.01
C HIS A 430 -12.46 6.12 2.70
N ASP A 431 -13.21 6.93 1.94
CA ASP A 431 -14.15 7.91 2.50
C ASP A 431 -15.24 7.24 3.35
N LEU A 432 -15.83 6.14 2.86
CA LEU A 432 -16.76 5.32 3.64
C LEU A 432 -16.16 4.75 4.95
N ILE A 433 -14.89 4.31 4.93
CA ILE A 433 -14.21 3.85 6.16
C ILE A 433 -14.02 5.02 7.13
N GLN A 434 -13.66 6.19 6.60
CA GLN A 434 -13.48 7.39 7.39
C GLN A 434 -14.80 7.81 8.06
N LEU A 435 -15.90 7.78 7.31
CA LEU A 435 -17.23 8.11 7.80
C LEU A 435 -17.71 7.11 8.85
N MET A 436 -17.55 5.80 8.63
CA MET A 436 -17.78 4.76 9.64
C MET A 436 -16.99 5.07 10.93
N GLY A 437 -15.69 5.37 10.80
CA GLY A 437 -14.84 5.66 11.95
C GLY A 437 -15.30 6.88 12.75
N LYS A 438 -15.75 7.94 12.05
CA LYS A 438 -16.32 9.14 12.70
C LYS A 438 -17.68 8.85 13.34
N ASP A 439 -18.51 8.05 12.70
CA ASP A 439 -19.80 7.61 13.24
C ASP A 439 -19.64 6.78 14.52
N ILE A 440 -18.64 5.90 14.59
CA ILE A 440 -18.29 5.16 15.82
C ILE A 440 -18.04 6.13 16.98
N VAL A 441 -17.28 7.22 16.76
CA VAL A 441 -17.05 8.24 17.81
C VAL A 441 -18.33 8.98 18.16
N ASN A 442 -19.17 9.32 17.18
CA ASN A 442 -20.44 10.00 17.42
C ASN A 442 -21.42 9.13 18.24
N GLN A 443 -21.35 7.80 18.09
CA GLN A 443 -22.16 6.83 18.82
C GLN A 443 -21.68 6.55 20.25
N GLU A 444 -20.47 6.98 20.63
CA GLU A 444 -19.97 6.82 22.01
C GLU A 444 -20.91 7.50 23.02
N SER A 445 -21.42 8.69 22.67
CA SER A 445 -22.43 9.38 23.46
C SER A 445 -23.10 10.51 22.67
N VAL A 446 -24.36 10.78 23.03
CA VAL A 446 -25.07 12.01 22.65
C VAL A 446 -24.45 13.23 23.33
N ASP A 447 -23.92 13.06 24.55
CA ASP A 447 -23.19 14.12 25.26
C ASP A 447 -21.77 14.27 24.69
N LEU A 448 -21.49 15.44 24.11
CA LEU A 448 -20.19 15.77 23.53
C LEU A 448 -19.03 15.61 24.52
N LYS A 449 -19.27 15.79 25.83
CA LYS A 449 -18.26 15.66 26.88
C LYS A 449 -17.80 14.22 27.10
N ARG A 450 -18.62 13.27 26.70
CA ARG A 450 -18.38 11.82 26.81
C ARG A 450 -17.81 11.22 25.54
N ARG A 451 -17.68 12.01 24.47
CA ARG A 451 -16.96 11.60 23.25
C ARG A 451 -15.45 11.69 23.45
N SER A 452 -14.74 10.71 22.93
CA SER A 452 -13.28 10.58 23.03
C SER A 452 -12.53 11.58 22.14
N ARG A 453 -13.15 12.05 21.04
CA ARG A 453 -12.52 12.87 20.01
C ARG A 453 -13.45 13.97 19.52
N LEU A 454 -12.90 15.18 19.33
CA LEU A 454 -13.63 16.32 18.77
C LEU A 454 -12.83 16.96 17.63
N TRP A 455 -13.49 17.27 16.52
CA TRP A 455 -12.89 17.95 15.35
C TRP A 455 -13.74 19.10 14.79
N LEU A 456 -15.00 19.25 15.22
CA LEU A 456 -15.87 20.34 14.81
C LEU A 456 -15.67 21.55 15.73
N TYR A 457 -15.74 22.74 15.14
CA TYR A 457 -15.57 23.98 15.87
C TYR A 457 -16.68 24.20 16.90
N GLU A 458 -17.94 24.02 16.48
CA GLU A 458 -19.11 24.21 17.35
C GLU A 458 -19.03 23.26 18.55
N ASP A 459 -18.78 21.96 18.31
CA ASP A 459 -18.67 20.95 19.37
C ASP A 459 -17.59 21.30 20.40
N VAL A 460 -16.42 21.77 19.95
CA VAL A 460 -15.33 22.15 20.85
C VAL A 460 -15.70 23.40 21.66
N LEU A 461 -16.34 24.39 21.03
CA LEU A 461 -16.79 25.60 21.73
C LEU A 461 -17.82 25.26 22.81
N ASP A 462 -18.79 24.40 22.49
CA ASP A 462 -19.85 23.98 23.42
C ASP A 462 -19.26 23.23 24.63
N VAL A 463 -18.37 22.28 24.39
CA VAL A 463 -17.69 21.53 25.45
C VAL A 463 -16.86 22.45 26.36
N LEU A 464 -16.17 23.44 25.79
CA LEU A 464 -15.32 24.38 26.55
C LEU A 464 -16.11 25.49 27.28
N SER A 465 -17.36 25.75 26.89
CA SER A 465 -18.18 26.84 27.44
C SER A 465 -19.02 26.45 28.65
N CYS A 466 -19.20 25.15 28.93
CA CYS A 466 -19.95 24.69 30.10
C CYS A 466 -19.10 24.59 31.39
N ASP A 467 -19.72 24.84 32.55
CA ASP A 467 -19.13 24.48 33.85
C ASP A 467 -19.16 22.96 34.07
N MET A 468 -18.03 22.39 34.50
CA MET A 468 -17.67 21.00 34.20
C MET A 468 -17.74 20.02 35.39
N GLY A 469 -18.25 18.81 35.09
CA GLY A 469 -17.88 17.53 35.73
C GLY A 469 -16.82 16.79 34.90
N ASP A 470 -16.67 15.47 35.07
CA ASP A 470 -15.65 14.68 34.34
C ASP A 470 -15.93 14.60 32.82
N CYS A 471 -14.89 14.86 32.00
CA CYS A 471 -14.92 14.81 30.53
C CYS A 471 -13.97 13.73 29.98
N ASP A 472 -14.44 12.95 29.01
CA ASP A 472 -13.72 11.79 28.45
C ASP A 472 -12.92 12.12 27.19
N VAL A 473 -12.96 13.38 26.74
CA VAL A 473 -12.26 13.88 25.54
C VAL A 473 -10.75 13.64 25.64
N LYS A 474 -10.23 12.76 24.78
CA LYS A 474 -8.82 12.38 24.67
C LYS A 474 -8.06 13.20 23.64
N ALA A 475 -8.73 13.66 22.57
CA ALA A 475 -8.06 14.40 21.51
C ALA A 475 -8.96 15.47 20.86
N ILE A 476 -8.38 16.63 20.59
CA ILE A 476 -9.02 17.73 19.88
C ILE A 476 -8.13 18.16 18.71
N VAL A 477 -8.71 18.23 17.52
CA VAL A 477 -7.99 18.72 16.33
C VAL A 477 -8.88 19.68 15.55
N LEU A 478 -8.53 20.96 15.60
CA LEU A 478 -9.20 22.02 14.86
C LEU A 478 -8.30 22.52 13.72
N LYS A 479 -8.82 22.42 12.49
CA LYS A 479 -8.13 22.83 11.25
C LYS A 479 -9.09 23.56 10.29
N PRO A 480 -9.77 24.64 10.72
CA PRO A 480 -10.65 25.40 9.85
C PRO A 480 -9.90 25.97 8.64
N LEU A 481 -10.58 26.02 7.50
CA LEU A 481 -10.06 26.60 6.26
C LEU A 481 -9.77 28.10 6.39
N VAL A 482 -10.58 28.78 7.20
CA VAL A 482 -10.47 30.22 7.49
C VAL A 482 -10.02 30.40 8.94
N PRO A 483 -9.14 31.38 9.24
CA PRO A 483 -8.80 31.71 10.62
C PRO A 483 -10.00 32.03 11.50
N ILE A 484 -10.10 31.37 12.64
CA ILE A 484 -11.16 31.58 13.64
C ILE A 484 -10.61 32.11 14.96
N LYS A 485 -11.48 32.72 15.74
CA LYS A 485 -11.17 33.27 17.06
C LYS A 485 -12.11 32.70 18.11
N LEU A 486 -11.59 31.83 18.98
CA LEU A 486 -12.34 31.22 20.08
C LEU A 486 -12.48 32.21 21.25
N SER A 487 -13.71 32.34 21.74
CA SER A 487 -14.05 33.07 22.97
C SER A 487 -14.32 32.06 24.08
N ILE A 488 -13.29 31.75 24.86
CA ILE A 488 -13.35 30.78 25.96
C ILE A 488 -12.67 31.37 27.20
N GLY A 489 -13.03 30.85 28.38
CA GLY A 489 -12.37 31.23 29.63
C GLY A 489 -10.91 30.78 29.70
N HIS A 490 -10.13 31.47 30.54
CA HIS A 490 -8.70 31.20 30.74
C HIS A 490 -8.39 29.72 31.03
N ASP A 491 -9.16 29.10 31.93
CA ASP A 491 -8.95 27.73 32.41
C ASP A 491 -9.86 26.70 31.70
N ALA A 492 -10.42 27.01 30.53
CA ALA A 492 -11.39 26.12 29.89
C ALA A 492 -10.79 24.74 29.54
N PHE A 493 -9.58 24.69 28.99
CA PHE A 493 -8.93 23.41 28.63
C PHE A 493 -8.43 22.63 29.84
N THR A 494 -8.12 23.29 30.97
CA THR A 494 -7.60 22.60 32.16
C THR A 494 -8.64 21.69 32.81
N LYS A 495 -9.92 21.85 32.46
CA LYS A 495 -10.99 20.97 32.92
C LYS A 495 -11.03 19.64 32.15
N LEU A 496 -10.39 19.52 30.97
CA LEU A 496 -10.33 18.31 30.14
C LEU A 496 -9.23 17.33 30.59
N ARG A 497 -9.50 16.56 31.66
CA ARG A 497 -8.51 15.66 32.33
C ARG A 497 -7.98 14.51 31.48
N SER A 498 -8.76 14.08 30.49
CA SER A 498 -8.40 12.98 29.59
C SER A 498 -7.63 13.42 28.35
N LEU A 499 -7.51 14.73 28.09
CA LEU A 499 -6.93 15.26 26.86
C LEU A 499 -5.42 14.94 26.76
N ARG A 500 -5.00 14.28 25.69
CA ARG A 500 -3.58 13.94 25.41
C ARG A 500 -3.05 14.63 24.18
N LEU A 501 -3.89 14.78 23.15
CA LEU A 501 -3.53 15.37 21.86
C LEU A 501 -4.34 16.63 21.60
N LEU A 502 -3.67 17.74 21.29
CA LEU A 502 -4.31 18.99 20.92
C LEU A 502 -3.61 19.60 19.70
N ILE A 503 -4.33 19.72 18.58
CA ILE A 503 -3.83 20.33 17.34
C ILE A 503 -4.73 21.50 16.94
N LEU A 504 -4.14 22.68 16.87
CA LEU A 504 -4.81 23.94 16.54
C LEU A 504 -4.13 24.58 15.33
N ARG A 505 -4.81 24.61 14.19
CA ARG A 505 -4.35 25.30 12.96
C ARG A 505 -5.37 26.36 12.58
N ASN A 506 -4.92 27.57 12.26
CA ASN A 506 -5.81 28.70 11.96
C ASN A 506 -6.76 29.04 13.13
N VAL A 507 -6.34 28.79 14.37
CA VAL A 507 -7.12 29.09 15.58
C VAL A 507 -6.38 30.11 16.43
N SER A 508 -7.11 31.14 16.88
CA SER A 508 -6.65 32.14 17.83
C SER A 508 -7.63 32.27 18.99
N PHE A 509 -7.19 32.87 20.10
CA PHE A 509 -8.03 33.07 21.29
C PHE A 509 -8.20 34.56 21.57
N GLN A 510 -9.35 34.95 22.12
CA GLN A 510 -9.59 36.33 22.56
C GLN A 510 -8.78 36.72 23.78
N VAL A 511 -8.63 35.78 24.71
CA VAL A 511 -7.88 35.94 25.94
C VAL A 511 -6.73 34.93 25.99
N PRO A 512 -5.68 35.19 26.78
CA PRO A 512 -4.80 34.16 27.32
C PRO A 512 -5.53 32.89 27.75
N VAL A 513 -5.04 31.73 27.34
CA VAL A 513 -5.60 30.43 27.71
C VAL A 513 -4.51 29.57 28.36
N CYS A 514 -4.89 28.92 29.45
CA CYS A 514 -4.08 27.93 30.16
C CYS A 514 -4.40 26.53 29.65
N PHE A 515 -3.37 25.75 29.35
CA PHE A 515 -3.48 24.39 28.84
C PHE A 515 -3.14 23.35 29.91
N PRO A 516 -3.71 22.13 29.82
CA PRO A 516 -3.47 21.10 30.81
C PRO A 516 -2.03 20.56 30.79
N HIS A 517 -1.42 20.41 31.98
CA HIS A 517 -0.06 19.86 32.12
C HIS A 517 0.06 18.36 31.76
N TRP A 518 -1.05 17.64 31.62
CA TRP A 518 -1.07 16.21 31.23
C TRP A 518 -1.13 15.99 29.71
N LEU A 519 -1.10 17.04 28.90
CA LEU A 519 -0.96 16.93 27.44
C LEU A 519 0.33 16.17 27.09
N LYS A 520 0.25 15.36 26.03
CA LYS A 520 1.37 14.61 25.46
C LYS A 520 1.89 15.26 24.18
N TRP A 521 0.97 15.74 23.35
CA TRP A 521 1.31 16.41 22.09
C TRP A 521 0.49 17.68 21.91
N PHE A 522 1.19 18.79 21.64
CA PHE A 522 0.58 20.10 21.44
C PHE A 522 1.08 20.74 20.16
N HIS A 523 0.16 21.05 19.24
CA HIS A 523 0.42 21.78 18.01
C HIS A 523 -0.41 23.05 17.96
N TRP A 524 0.22 24.21 17.77
CA TRP A 524 -0.48 25.48 17.59
C TRP A 524 0.20 26.39 16.55
N SER A 525 -0.34 26.39 15.33
CA SER A 525 0.18 27.22 14.24
C SER A 525 -0.13 28.70 14.45
N GLY A 526 0.88 29.56 14.26
CA GLY A 526 0.72 31.02 14.32
C GLY A 526 0.53 31.58 15.74
N ALA A 527 0.84 30.80 16.77
CA ALA A 527 0.63 31.18 18.16
C ALA A 527 1.34 32.52 18.50
N PRO A 528 0.67 33.44 19.22
CA PRO A 528 1.23 34.76 19.51
C PRO A 528 2.33 34.71 20.57
N ARG A 529 2.26 33.76 21.51
CA ARG A 529 3.18 33.58 22.64
C ARG A 529 3.25 32.12 23.06
N ILE A 530 4.22 31.76 23.90
CA ILE A 530 4.28 30.43 24.52
C ILE A 530 3.04 30.21 25.40
N PRO A 531 2.37 29.05 25.30
CA PRO A 531 1.23 28.73 26.14
C PRO A 531 1.60 28.64 27.62
N GLU A 532 0.67 29.06 28.46
CA GLU A 532 0.72 28.79 29.90
C GLU A 532 0.17 27.38 30.13
N PHE A 533 0.81 26.61 31.02
CA PHE A 533 0.33 25.29 31.42
C PHE A 533 -0.09 25.30 32.88
N SER A 534 -1.09 24.51 33.22
CA SER A 534 -1.58 24.39 34.60
C SER A 534 -0.50 23.84 35.53
N SER A 535 -0.62 24.14 36.83
CA SER A 535 0.34 23.69 37.84
C SER A 535 0.41 22.16 37.90
N GLY A 536 1.62 21.61 37.81
CA GLY A 536 1.88 20.16 37.88
C GLY A 536 3.10 19.73 37.06
N PRO A 537 3.53 18.45 37.18
CA PRO A 537 4.60 17.90 36.37
C PRO A 537 4.13 17.79 34.92
N ASN A 538 4.76 18.55 34.03
CA ASN A 538 4.38 18.60 32.62
C ASN A 538 4.72 17.27 31.91
N LYS A 539 3.71 16.62 31.31
CA LYS A 539 3.84 15.34 30.58
C LYS A 539 4.06 15.51 29.08
N LEU A 540 4.24 16.74 28.60
CA LEU A 540 4.37 17.05 27.18
C LEU A 540 5.63 16.42 26.60
N VAL A 541 5.44 15.69 25.50
CA VAL A 541 6.49 14.99 24.76
C VAL A 541 6.82 15.71 23.45
N GLY A 542 5.80 16.28 22.78
CA GLY A 542 5.95 17.06 21.55
C GLY A 542 5.32 18.44 21.64
N LEU A 543 6.08 19.48 21.27
CA LEU A 543 5.66 20.87 21.20
C LEU A 543 5.90 21.46 19.80
N GLU A 544 4.82 21.76 19.07
CA GLU A 544 4.87 22.32 17.72
C GLU A 544 4.16 23.67 17.66
N MET A 545 4.89 24.72 17.30
CA MET A 545 4.32 26.06 17.15
C MET A 545 4.85 26.75 15.90
N PRO A 546 4.63 26.17 14.70
CA PRO A 546 5.16 26.75 13.47
C PRO A 546 4.50 28.11 13.17
N GLY A 547 5.28 29.06 12.66
CA GLY A 547 4.80 30.41 12.33
C GLY A 547 4.52 31.30 13.55
N GLY A 548 4.96 30.92 14.74
CA GLY A 548 4.71 31.69 15.96
C GLY A 548 5.36 33.08 15.96
N LYS A 549 4.73 34.04 16.66
CA LYS A 549 5.16 35.46 16.72
C LYS A 549 5.98 35.81 17.97
N MET A 550 6.58 34.80 18.59
CA MET A 550 7.33 34.93 19.83
C MET A 550 8.66 35.65 19.60
N THR A 551 9.00 36.62 20.45
CA THR A 551 10.29 37.34 20.40
C THR A 551 11.34 36.72 21.32
N LYS A 552 10.90 36.13 22.44
CA LYS A 552 11.69 35.35 23.40
C LYS A 552 10.82 34.20 23.93
N VAL A 553 11.46 33.08 24.21
CA VAL A 553 10.85 32.01 25.00
C VAL A 553 10.97 32.41 26.48
N PRO A 554 9.87 32.58 27.25
CA PRO A 554 9.95 32.81 28.68
C PRO A 554 10.84 31.78 29.38
N LYS A 555 11.62 32.23 30.36
CA LYS A 555 12.32 31.35 31.29
C LYS A 555 11.26 30.48 31.97
N PRO A 556 11.36 29.15 31.94
CA PRO A 556 10.30 28.32 32.47
C PRO A 556 10.30 28.38 34.00
N LEU A 557 9.10 28.48 34.57
CA LEU A 557 8.82 28.15 35.98
C LEU A 557 8.71 26.62 36.19
N VAL A 558 8.76 25.81 35.11
CA VAL A 558 8.46 24.36 35.10
C VAL A 558 9.45 23.59 34.22
N GLU A 559 10.07 22.52 34.73
CA GLU A 559 10.94 21.62 33.97
C GLU A 559 10.14 20.71 33.01
N PHE A 560 10.45 20.75 31.71
CA PHE A 560 9.87 19.91 30.65
C PHE A 560 10.59 18.57 30.54
N ARG A 561 10.57 17.77 31.62
CA ARG A 561 11.35 16.50 31.70
C ARG A 561 10.95 15.46 30.66
N HIS A 562 9.72 15.48 30.16
CA HIS A 562 9.23 14.49 29.17
C HIS A 562 9.37 14.95 27.72
N LEU A 563 9.77 16.21 27.49
CA LEU A 563 9.79 16.80 26.16
C LEU A 563 10.95 16.24 25.34
N LYS A 564 10.62 15.66 24.18
CA LYS A 564 11.56 15.04 23.24
C LYS A 564 11.62 15.75 21.90
N TYR A 565 10.54 16.42 21.51
CA TYR A 565 10.43 17.04 20.19
C TYR A 565 9.91 18.47 20.30
N MET A 566 10.61 19.40 19.65
CA MET A 566 10.27 20.82 19.63
C MET A 566 10.39 21.38 18.23
N ASN A 567 9.32 22.00 17.72
CA ASN A 567 9.29 22.58 16.38
C ASN A 567 8.76 24.02 16.40
N PHE A 568 9.63 24.96 16.08
CA PHE A 568 9.37 26.39 15.94
C PHE A 568 9.67 26.90 14.52
N THR A 569 9.49 26.04 13.51
CA THR A 569 9.68 26.40 12.10
C THR A 569 8.88 27.65 11.73
N ASP A 570 9.45 28.54 10.91
CA ASP A 570 8.84 29.80 10.45
C ASP A 570 8.50 30.81 11.59
N CYS A 571 9.07 30.68 12.79
CA CYS A 571 8.94 31.69 13.84
C CYS A 571 9.77 32.95 13.53
N SER A 572 9.27 33.76 12.58
CA SER A 572 9.98 34.91 12.03
C SER A 572 10.30 36.00 13.06
N SER A 573 9.60 36.09 14.19
CA SER A 573 9.86 37.08 15.24
C SER A 573 10.95 36.68 16.25
N LEU A 574 11.42 35.43 16.20
CA LEU A 574 12.36 34.89 17.18
C LEU A 574 13.77 35.47 16.95
N VAL A 575 14.33 36.16 17.94
CA VAL A 575 15.66 36.80 17.84
C VAL A 575 16.76 35.99 18.51
N CYS A 576 16.42 35.31 19.62
CA CYS A 576 17.34 34.46 20.37
C CYS A 576 16.66 33.12 20.65
N MET A 577 17.40 32.03 20.47
CA MET A 577 16.92 30.70 20.80
C MET A 577 16.67 30.56 22.32
N PRO A 578 15.66 29.78 22.75
CA PRO A 578 15.46 29.42 24.16
C PRO A 578 16.68 28.77 24.81
N ASP A 579 16.77 28.92 26.14
CA ASP A 579 17.51 27.98 26.96
C ASP A 579 16.74 26.65 27.01
N ILE A 580 17.39 25.57 26.57
CA ILE A 580 16.83 24.22 26.54
C ILE A 580 17.28 23.37 27.73
N SER A 581 18.01 23.93 28.70
CA SER A 581 18.37 23.26 29.95
C SER A 581 17.15 22.74 30.73
N CYS A 582 15.99 23.38 30.52
CA CYS A 582 14.71 23.00 31.09
C CYS A 582 14.07 21.74 30.46
N ALA A 583 14.58 21.27 29.33
CA ALA A 583 14.08 20.12 28.58
C ALA A 583 15.20 19.08 28.39
N PRO A 584 15.72 18.46 29.47
CA PRO A 584 16.94 17.65 29.43
C PRO A 584 16.87 16.39 28.55
N ASN A 585 15.66 15.94 28.21
CA ASN A 585 15.41 14.79 27.36
C ASN A 585 15.06 15.15 25.91
N LEU A 586 15.30 16.41 25.49
CA LEU A 586 15.03 16.85 24.13
C LEU A 586 15.91 16.09 23.12
N GLU A 587 15.28 15.43 22.16
CA GLU A 587 15.92 14.63 21.11
C GLU A 587 15.96 15.39 19.77
N GLU A 588 14.95 16.20 19.45
CA GLU A 588 14.88 16.92 18.16
C GLU A 588 14.41 18.38 18.32
N LEU A 589 15.14 19.31 17.69
CA LEU A 589 14.83 20.74 17.69
C LEU A 589 14.85 21.35 16.28
N TYR A 590 13.71 21.90 15.86
CA TYR A 590 13.56 22.55 14.55
C TYR A 590 13.26 24.04 14.70
N LEU A 591 14.13 24.87 14.16
CA LEU A 591 14.08 26.33 14.10
C LEU A 591 14.21 26.84 12.66
N THR A 592 13.82 26.01 11.70
CA THR A 592 13.90 26.25 10.26
C THR A 592 13.17 27.53 9.86
N ARG A 593 13.77 28.34 8.99
CA ARG A 593 13.24 29.62 8.48
C ARG A 593 12.88 30.65 9.55
N CYS A 594 13.50 30.59 10.74
CA CYS A 594 13.46 31.67 11.73
C CYS A 594 14.38 32.83 11.27
N ILE A 595 13.90 33.64 10.32
CA ILE A 595 14.71 34.61 9.57
C ILE A 595 15.37 35.70 10.42
N ASN A 596 14.82 36.02 11.60
CA ASN A 596 15.36 37.04 12.51
C ASN A 596 16.22 36.46 13.63
N LEU A 597 16.43 35.14 13.68
CA LEU A 597 17.26 34.51 14.71
C LEU A 597 18.71 34.97 14.54
N VAL A 598 19.28 35.58 15.60
CA VAL A 598 20.65 36.11 15.60
C VAL A 598 21.59 35.23 16.41
N LYS A 599 21.11 34.65 17.51
CA LYS A 599 21.92 33.90 18.49
C LYS A 599 21.26 32.58 18.87
N VAL A 600 22.06 31.50 18.86
CA VAL A 600 21.77 30.20 19.46
C VAL A 600 22.25 30.22 20.93
N HIS A 601 21.45 29.68 21.84
CA HIS A 601 21.78 29.60 23.26
C HIS A 601 22.85 28.53 23.53
N GLU A 602 23.67 28.75 24.56
CA GLU A 602 24.82 27.88 24.87
C GLU A 602 24.43 26.49 25.37
N SER A 603 23.21 26.34 25.88
CA SER A 603 22.65 25.04 26.29
C SER A 603 22.65 23.99 25.17
N VAL A 604 22.55 24.39 23.90
CA VAL A 604 22.63 23.45 22.76
C VAL A 604 23.99 22.78 22.65
N ALA A 605 25.06 23.44 23.10
CA ALA A 605 26.41 22.89 23.04
C ALA A 605 26.58 21.67 23.95
N ASN A 606 25.83 21.58 25.05
CA ASN A 606 26.01 20.58 26.10
C ASN A 606 24.77 19.67 26.26
N HIS A 607 23.93 19.56 25.22
CA HIS A 607 22.68 18.83 25.32
C HIS A 607 22.86 17.36 24.95
N ASP A 608 23.15 16.52 25.94
CA ASP A 608 23.54 15.12 25.72
C ASP A 608 22.49 14.26 25.02
N LYS A 609 21.19 14.59 25.09
CA LYS A 609 20.14 13.79 24.42
C LYS A 609 19.76 14.27 23.02
N LEU A 610 20.26 15.43 22.59
CA LEU A 610 19.88 16.03 21.32
C LEU A 610 20.47 15.23 20.16
N ARG A 611 19.61 14.78 19.24
CA ARG A 611 19.94 13.97 18.06
C ARG A 611 19.88 14.77 16.77
N GLU A 612 18.92 15.68 16.65
CA GLU A 612 18.74 16.49 15.43
C GLU A 612 18.57 17.97 15.79
N LEU A 613 19.32 18.84 15.11
CA LEU A 613 19.17 20.28 15.19
C LEU A 613 19.09 20.92 13.80
N SER A 614 17.95 21.51 13.48
CA SER A 614 17.76 22.24 12.23
C SER A 614 17.56 23.74 12.46
N LEU A 615 18.46 24.54 11.90
CA LEU A 615 18.47 26.00 11.86
C LEU A 615 18.48 26.50 10.40
N ASN A 616 18.01 25.66 9.47
CA ASN A 616 18.01 25.96 8.05
C ASN A 616 17.36 27.32 7.77
N SER A 617 17.95 28.11 6.88
CA SER A 617 17.47 29.41 6.44
C SER A 617 17.28 30.46 7.55
N CYS A 618 17.99 30.34 8.68
CA CYS A 618 18.12 31.40 9.68
C CYS A 618 19.05 32.53 9.21
N ARG A 619 18.56 33.36 8.28
CA ARG A 619 19.38 34.33 7.50
C ARG A 619 20.15 35.36 8.32
N LYS A 620 19.71 35.69 9.55
CA LYS A 620 20.41 36.63 10.44
C LYS A 620 21.31 35.96 11.48
N LEU A 621 21.41 34.63 11.49
CA LEU A 621 22.17 33.89 12.49
C LEU A 621 23.65 34.23 12.38
N ARG A 622 24.22 34.76 13.47
CA ARG A 622 25.62 35.16 13.58
C ARG A 622 26.35 34.40 14.67
N ASN A 623 25.68 34.19 15.80
CA ASN A 623 26.29 33.67 17.01
C ASN A 623 25.80 32.24 17.26
N PHE A 624 26.67 31.28 16.98
CA PHE A 624 26.53 29.89 17.43
C PHE A 624 27.44 29.68 18.65
N PRO A 625 27.17 28.71 19.55
CA PRO A 625 28.10 28.33 20.61
C PRO A 625 29.53 28.11 20.07
N LYS A 626 30.55 28.47 20.86
CA LYS A 626 31.95 28.37 20.42
C LYS A 626 32.43 26.92 20.32
N GLU A 627 31.90 26.06 21.18
CA GLU A 627 32.22 24.64 21.23
C GLU A 627 30.94 23.83 21.08
N LEU A 628 31.04 22.65 20.45
CA LEU A 628 29.95 21.69 20.33
C LEU A 628 30.33 20.38 21.04
N LYS A 629 29.67 20.11 22.17
CA LYS A 629 29.94 18.98 23.08
C LYS A 629 28.81 17.93 23.13
N SER A 630 27.74 18.10 22.36
CA SER A 630 26.56 17.23 22.38
C SER A 630 26.84 15.86 21.77
N LYS A 631 27.15 14.87 22.61
CA LYS A 631 27.67 13.55 22.23
C LYS A 631 26.76 12.70 21.34
N ASN A 632 25.44 12.86 21.47
CA ASN A 632 24.44 12.06 20.74
C ASN A 632 23.84 12.80 19.52
N LEU A 633 24.41 13.95 19.14
CA LEU A 633 23.95 14.68 17.97
C LEU A 633 24.30 13.90 16.71
N HIS A 634 23.28 13.51 15.93
CA HIS A 634 23.39 12.82 14.65
C HIS A 634 23.45 13.81 13.49
N GLY A 635 22.52 14.77 13.46
CA GLY A 635 22.39 15.72 12.37
C GLY A 635 22.38 17.19 12.82
N LEU A 636 23.11 18.02 12.07
CA LEU A 636 23.12 19.48 12.21
C LEU A 636 22.93 20.16 10.87
N ASN A 637 21.81 20.86 10.72
CA ASN A 637 21.49 21.61 9.51
C ASN A 637 21.50 23.13 9.77
N LEU A 638 22.56 23.81 9.32
CA LEU A 638 22.74 25.26 9.36
C LEU A 638 22.64 25.90 7.97
N SER A 639 22.18 25.16 6.97
CA SER A 639 22.16 25.66 5.59
C SER A 639 21.35 26.95 5.43
N GLY A 640 21.78 27.87 4.59
CA GLY A 640 21.13 29.18 4.41
C GLY A 640 21.32 30.17 5.57
N CYS A 641 22.17 29.87 6.57
CA CYS A 641 22.58 30.82 7.61
C CYS A 641 23.64 31.81 7.07
N ARG A 642 23.19 32.74 6.22
CA ARG A 642 24.05 33.66 5.42
C ARG A 642 24.92 34.65 6.21
N LYS A 643 24.82 34.70 7.54
CA LYS A 643 25.65 35.55 8.41
C LYS A 643 26.50 34.75 9.40
N LEU A 644 26.46 33.42 9.32
CA LEU A 644 27.27 32.55 10.15
C LEU A 644 28.67 32.46 9.53
N GLU A 645 29.66 33.08 10.18
CA GLU A 645 31.03 33.18 9.65
C GLU A 645 31.98 32.08 10.15
N ARG A 646 31.62 31.41 11.25
CA ARG A 646 32.45 30.39 11.92
C ARG A 646 31.61 29.21 12.36
N PHE A 647 32.16 28.02 12.21
CA PHE A 647 31.63 26.78 12.78
C PHE A 647 32.26 26.55 14.17
N PRO A 648 31.55 25.97 15.16
CA PRO A 648 32.09 25.66 16.49
C PRO A 648 33.27 24.70 16.47
N ASP A 649 34.18 24.86 17.43
CA ASP A 649 35.19 23.85 17.74
C ASP A 649 34.55 22.60 18.35
N ILE A 650 35.14 21.44 18.11
CA ILE A 650 34.64 20.13 18.54
C ILE A 650 35.68 19.54 19.49
N PRO A 651 35.58 19.76 20.82
CA PRO A 651 36.66 19.46 21.75
C PRO A 651 36.87 17.96 22.03
N HIS A 652 35.94 17.09 21.63
CA HIS A 652 36.06 15.64 21.80
C HIS A 652 35.35 14.89 20.67
N LYS A 653 35.64 13.59 20.51
CA LYS A 653 35.06 12.75 19.47
C LYS A 653 33.53 12.65 19.60
N LEU A 654 32.81 12.92 18.51
CA LEU A 654 31.36 12.77 18.41
C LEU A 654 31.05 11.51 17.59
N GLU A 655 30.78 10.40 18.28
CA GLU A 655 30.61 9.08 17.65
C GLU A 655 29.25 8.89 16.95
N ALA A 656 28.25 9.70 17.30
CA ALA A 656 26.90 9.61 16.73
C ALA A 656 26.68 10.54 15.53
N PHE A 657 27.57 11.53 15.31
CA PHE A 657 27.38 12.61 14.34
C PHE A 657 27.61 12.11 12.91
N THR A 658 26.55 12.07 12.09
CA THR A 658 26.52 11.51 10.73
C THR A 658 26.31 12.56 9.65
N ASP A 659 25.55 13.63 9.94
CA ASP A 659 25.04 14.55 8.91
C ASP A 659 25.34 16.02 9.23
N LEU A 660 26.08 16.71 8.35
CA LEU A 660 26.37 18.14 8.47
C LEU A 660 25.97 18.90 7.20
N ASN A 661 25.05 19.85 7.34
CA ASN A 661 24.72 20.77 6.23
C ASN A 661 25.02 22.22 6.59
N LEU A 662 26.02 22.78 5.91
CA LEU A 662 26.50 24.16 6.01
C LEU A 662 26.29 24.94 4.71
N SER A 663 25.51 24.42 3.76
CA SER A 663 25.33 25.03 2.45
C SER A 663 24.80 26.47 2.55
N ASP A 664 25.19 27.37 1.66
CA ASP A 664 24.77 28.79 1.64
C ASP A 664 25.05 29.55 2.95
N THR A 665 26.10 29.18 3.69
CA THR A 665 26.58 29.93 4.85
C THR A 665 27.69 30.91 4.49
N ALA A 666 28.04 31.81 5.42
CA ALA A 666 29.14 32.76 5.25
C ALA A 666 30.46 32.26 5.88
N ILE A 667 30.56 30.95 6.14
CA ILE A 667 31.70 30.33 6.81
C ILE A 667 32.97 30.57 5.98
N LYS A 668 34.02 31.01 6.65
CA LYS A 668 35.33 31.31 6.03
C LYS A 668 36.28 30.12 6.03
N GLU A 669 36.24 29.34 7.11
CA GLU A 669 37.06 28.17 7.37
C GLU A 669 36.33 27.18 8.28
N LEU A 670 36.65 25.89 8.16
CA LEU A 670 36.22 24.86 9.12
C LEU A 670 37.36 24.63 10.15
N PRO A 671 37.04 24.35 11.43
CA PRO A 671 38.05 24.21 12.48
C PRO A 671 38.89 22.95 12.31
N ALA A 672 40.12 22.97 12.84
CA ALA A 672 41.00 21.78 12.82
C ALA A 672 40.38 20.58 13.55
N SER A 673 39.52 20.83 14.54
CA SER A 673 38.79 19.82 15.30
C SER A 673 37.76 19.02 14.50
N MET A 674 37.59 19.26 13.20
CA MET A 674 36.73 18.44 12.34
C MET A 674 37.11 16.94 12.37
N GLU A 675 38.37 16.60 12.67
CA GLU A 675 38.82 15.20 12.87
C GLU A 675 38.03 14.44 13.97
N ASN A 676 37.37 15.16 14.88
CA ASN A 676 36.60 14.56 15.94
C ASN A 676 35.20 14.09 15.49
N LEU A 677 34.75 14.41 14.26
CA LEU A 677 33.51 13.88 13.68
C LEU A 677 33.74 12.51 13.04
N VAL A 678 34.17 11.54 13.86
CA VAL A 678 34.65 10.23 13.40
C VAL A 678 33.61 9.38 12.67
N SER A 679 32.32 9.69 12.83
CA SER A 679 31.20 9.00 12.19
C SER A 679 30.51 9.78 11.07
N LEU A 680 31.05 10.93 10.65
CA LEU A 680 30.44 11.75 9.62
C LEU A 680 30.35 10.98 8.29
N GLU A 681 29.15 10.84 7.76
CA GLU A 681 28.87 10.22 6.46
C GLU A 681 28.63 11.31 5.40
N ASP A 682 27.89 12.36 5.75
CA ASP A 682 27.42 13.36 4.78
C ASP A 682 27.83 14.78 5.18
N ILE A 683 28.49 15.50 4.26
CA ILE A 683 28.83 16.92 4.42
C ILE A 683 28.42 17.75 3.20
N PHE A 684 27.60 18.77 3.43
CA PHE A 684 27.15 19.70 2.40
C PHE A 684 27.65 21.12 2.70
N LEU A 685 28.51 21.63 1.82
CA LEU A 685 29.13 22.95 1.84
C LEU A 685 28.73 23.78 0.60
N GLY A 686 27.72 23.36 -0.15
CA GLY A 686 27.37 24.00 -1.41
C GLY A 686 26.99 25.48 -1.24
N GLY A 687 27.41 26.37 -2.14
CA GLY A 687 27.07 27.81 -2.10
C GLY A 687 27.81 28.61 -1.02
N CYS A 688 28.81 28.04 -0.33
CA CYS A 688 29.62 28.73 0.67
C CYS A 688 30.62 29.71 0.02
N LYS A 689 30.12 30.89 -0.39
CA LYS A 689 30.91 31.87 -1.17
C LYS A 689 32.17 32.39 -0.48
N ASN A 690 32.22 32.38 0.85
CA ASN A 690 33.35 32.90 1.62
C ASN A 690 34.33 31.81 2.07
N LEU A 691 34.04 30.54 1.79
CA LEU A 691 34.89 29.43 2.22
C LEU A 691 36.17 29.44 1.40
N VAL A 692 37.32 29.69 2.05
CA VAL A 692 38.62 29.82 1.36
C VAL A 692 39.44 28.54 1.46
N ARG A 693 39.34 27.82 2.58
CA ARG A 693 40.14 26.62 2.86
C ARG A 693 39.33 25.57 3.62
N LEU A 694 39.61 24.31 3.30
CA LEU A 694 39.31 23.17 4.16
C LEU A 694 40.51 22.90 5.08
N PRO A 695 40.31 22.40 6.31
CA PRO A 695 41.42 22.03 7.19
C PRO A 695 42.04 20.70 6.73
N PRO A 696 43.36 20.48 6.90
CA PRO A 696 43.99 19.19 6.56
C PRO A 696 43.33 18.00 7.27
N SER A 697 42.77 18.23 8.47
CA SER A 697 42.02 17.23 9.24
C SER A 697 40.78 16.67 8.54
N ILE A 698 40.31 17.27 7.43
CA ILE A 698 39.19 16.74 6.64
C ILE A 698 39.46 15.31 6.14
N TYR A 699 40.72 14.95 5.89
CA TYR A 699 41.11 13.60 5.47
C TYR A 699 40.98 12.56 6.59
N LYS A 700 40.82 12.96 7.86
CA LYS A 700 40.57 12.03 8.97
C LYS A 700 39.12 11.54 9.04
N LEU A 701 38.22 12.09 8.22
CA LEU A 701 36.82 11.68 8.12
C LEU A 701 36.65 10.40 7.30
N GLN A 702 37.13 9.28 7.84
CA GLN A 702 37.23 8.02 7.10
C GLN A 702 35.88 7.37 6.76
N LYS A 703 34.77 7.79 7.37
CA LYS A 703 33.42 7.27 7.07
C LYS A 703 32.63 8.13 6.07
N LEU A 704 33.22 9.22 5.58
CA LEU A 704 32.56 10.16 4.70
C LEU A 704 32.20 9.50 3.35
N ARG A 705 30.92 9.52 3.00
CA ARG A 705 30.34 8.95 1.76
C ARG A 705 29.92 10.02 0.78
N TYR A 706 29.35 11.14 1.25
CA TYR A 706 28.86 12.21 0.40
C TYR A 706 29.49 13.55 0.80
N MET A 707 30.08 14.22 -0.19
CA MET A 707 30.61 15.57 -0.03
C MET A 707 30.09 16.48 -1.14
N GLY A 708 29.43 17.57 -0.77
CA GLY A 708 29.00 18.60 -1.71
C GLY A 708 29.73 19.91 -1.46
N VAL A 709 30.51 20.39 -2.42
CA VAL A 709 31.24 21.68 -2.36
C VAL A 709 30.93 22.55 -3.59
N ALA A 710 29.82 22.31 -4.27
CA ALA A 710 29.39 23.07 -5.44
C ALA A 710 29.17 24.56 -5.12
N GLY A 711 29.47 25.47 -6.05
CA GLY A 711 29.22 26.91 -5.91
C GLY A 711 30.07 27.60 -4.85
N CYS A 712 31.30 27.14 -4.62
CA CYS A 712 32.28 27.71 -3.69
C CYS A 712 33.44 28.37 -4.46
N PRO A 713 33.25 29.58 -5.02
CA PRO A 713 34.20 30.18 -5.97
C PRO A 713 35.54 30.58 -5.35
N ASN A 714 35.60 30.85 -4.03
CA ASN A 714 36.81 31.29 -3.34
C ASN A 714 37.60 30.14 -2.70
N LEU A 715 37.11 28.90 -2.80
CA LEU A 715 37.79 27.76 -2.20
C LEU A 715 39.03 27.42 -3.02
N ILE A 716 40.21 27.57 -2.42
CA ILE A 716 41.50 27.48 -3.11
C ILE A 716 41.82 26.05 -3.60
N GLY A 717 41.09 25.05 -3.10
CA GLY A 717 41.30 23.65 -3.41
C GLY A 717 41.25 22.76 -2.17
N PHE A 718 41.64 21.51 -2.33
CA PHE A 718 41.78 20.56 -1.22
C PHE A 718 43.13 20.75 -0.49
N PRO A 719 43.20 20.49 0.83
CA PRO A 719 44.41 20.73 1.62
C PRO A 719 45.60 19.90 1.11
N LYS A 720 46.82 20.46 1.16
CA LYS A 720 48.04 19.71 0.86
C LYS A 720 48.37 18.75 2.01
N GLN A 721 48.93 17.58 1.70
CA GLN A 721 49.38 16.62 2.72
C GLN A 721 50.64 17.17 3.42
N GLU A 722 50.49 17.72 4.62
CA GLU A 722 51.61 18.33 5.36
C GLU A 722 52.27 17.38 6.38
N ASN A 723 51.66 16.22 6.69
CA ASN A 723 52.19 15.26 7.67
C ASN A 723 52.18 13.81 7.14
N VAL A 724 53.34 13.33 6.70
CA VAL A 724 53.55 11.97 6.14
C VAL A 724 53.49 10.87 7.21
N ALA A 725 53.53 11.23 8.51
CA ALA A 725 53.50 10.29 9.63
C ALA A 725 52.09 9.77 9.99
N ASP A 726 51.03 10.44 9.56
CA ASP A 726 49.64 10.03 9.82
C ASP A 726 49.08 9.23 8.63
N PRO A 727 48.74 7.93 8.79
CA PRO A 727 48.25 7.09 7.70
C PRO A 727 46.99 7.64 7.02
N CYS A 728 46.08 8.27 7.78
CA CYS A 728 44.83 8.82 7.22
C CYS A 728 45.10 10.05 6.34
N MET A 729 46.14 10.83 6.67
CA MET A 729 46.58 11.94 5.83
C MET A 729 47.19 11.44 4.52
N LYS A 730 47.77 10.24 4.52
CA LYS A 730 48.38 9.60 3.34
C LYS A 730 47.35 9.02 2.36
N THR A 731 46.24 8.45 2.86
CA THR A 731 45.24 7.72 2.06
C THR A 731 44.12 8.58 1.46
N GLY A 732 43.93 9.82 1.91
CA GLY A 732 42.84 10.67 1.42
C GLY A 732 41.44 10.17 1.84
N PHE A 733 40.43 10.37 1.00
CA PHE A 733 39.01 10.08 1.31
C PHE A 733 38.62 8.61 1.06
N SER A 734 39.04 7.67 1.89
CA SER A 734 38.91 6.21 1.63
C SER A 734 37.52 5.65 1.27
N ASN A 735 36.42 6.24 1.77
CA ASN A 735 35.05 5.69 1.62
C ASN A 735 34.09 6.64 0.88
N LEU A 736 34.61 7.66 0.21
CA LEU A 736 33.78 8.63 -0.50
C LEU A 736 33.12 7.94 -1.72
N ASN A 737 31.82 8.12 -1.85
CA ASN A 737 31.03 7.56 -2.94
C ASN A 737 30.61 8.64 -3.93
N TYR A 738 30.38 9.88 -3.46
CA TYR A 738 29.86 10.96 -4.29
C TYR A 738 30.50 12.30 -3.91
N LEU A 739 30.97 13.03 -4.92
CA LEU A 739 31.57 14.35 -4.79
C LEU A 739 30.93 15.34 -5.77
N TRP A 740 30.25 16.37 -5.25
CA TRP A 740 29.62 17.42 -6.05
C TRP A 740 30.43 18.72 -6.02
N LEU A 741 30.93 19.16 -7.17
CA LEU A 741 31.87 20.28 -7.32
C LEU A 741 31.41 21.36 -8.32
N ALA A 742 30.18 21.31 -8.81
CA ALA A 742 29.71 22.24 -9.84
C ALA A 742 29.92 23.71 -9.47
N GLY A 743 30.60 24.50 -10.32
CA GLY A 743 30.89 25.91 -10.05
C GLY A 743 31.96 26.18 -8.97
N SER A 744 32.87 25.22 -8.73
CA SER A 744 34.01 25.33 -7.81
C SER A 744 35.34 25.02 -8.51
N TYR A 745 35.75 25.94 -9.41
CA TYR A 745 36.83 25.76 -10.39
C TYR A 745 38.16 25.23 -9.82
N LEU A 746 38.68 25.81 -8.74
CA LEU A 746 39.98 25.40 -8.19
C LEU A 746 39.93 24.00 -7.57
N CYS A 747 38.79 23.59 -7.01
CA CYS A 747 38.60 22.23 -6.50
C CYS A 747 38.54 21.20 -7.63
N GLN A 748 37.94 21.57 -8.77
CA GLN A 748 37.91 20.71 -9.95
C GLN A 748 39.33 20.50 -10.50
N ILE A 749 40.14 21.57 -10.59
CA ILE A 749 41.56 21.47 -10.99
C ILE A 749 42.34 20.57 -10.03
N ASP A 750 42.19 20.76 -8.72
CA ASP A 750 42.89 19.95 -7.71
C ASP A 750 42.56 18.45 -7.80
N VAL A 751 41.30 18.11 -8.10
CA VAL A 751 40.87 16.71 -8.32
C VAL A 751 41.56 16.13 -9.56
N LEU A 752 41.69 16.92 -10.63
CA LEU A 752 42.39 16.51 -11.86
C LEU A 752 43.90 16.32 -11.64
N GLU A 753 44.54 17.20 -10.88
CA GLU A 753 45.98 17.14 -10.59
C GLU A 753 46.34 16.02 -9.60
N ASN A 754 45.42 15.63 -8.72
CA ASN A 754 45.69 14.68 -7.62
C ASN A 754 44.59 13.62 -7.42
N PRO A 755 44.27 12.79 -8.43
CA PRO A 755 43.17 11.83 -8.36
C PRO A 755 43.39 10.72 -7.32
N SER A 756 44.64 10.43 -6.93
CA SER A 756 44.98 9.40 -5.95
C SER A 756 44.47 9.68 -4.52
N ARG A 757 43.90 10.87 -4.27
CA ARG A 757 43.29 11.25 -2.98
C ARG A 757 41.84 10.76 -2.84
N PHE A 758 41.28 10.22 -3.92
CA PHE A 758 39.89 9.77 -4.01
C PHE A 758 39.83 8.29 -4.40
N PRO A 759 38.87 7.52 -3.86
CA PRO A 759 38.64 6.14 -4.26
C PRO A 759 38.31 6.03 -5.75
N PRO A 760 38.75 4.97 -6.43
CA PRO A 760 38.44 4.75 -7.85
C PRO A 760 36.93 4.70 -8.16
N SER A 761 36.10 4.36 -7.17
CA SER A 761 34.65 4.21 -7.28
C SER A 761 33.85 5.49 -7.02
N VAL A 762 34.50 6.63 -6.73
CA VAL A 762 33.80 7.90 -6.43
C VAL A 762 33.11 8.43 -7.69
N HIS A 763 31.84 8.78 -7.55
CA HIS A 763 31.11 9.52 -8.56
C HIS A 763 31.36 11.03 -8.44
N PHE A 764 31.91 11.65 -9.48
CA PHE A 764 32.13 13.09 -9.54
C PHE A 764 31.03 13.79 -10.33
N ASP A 765 30.32 14.74 -9.71
CA ASP A 765 29.45 15.69 -10.41
C ASP A 765 30.12 17.05 -10.46
N MET A 766 30.71 17.38 -11.62
CA MET A 766 31.41 18.64 -11.86
C MET A 766 30.51 19.73 -12.45
N GLY A 767 29.24 19.43 -12.76
CA GLY A 767 28.37 20.34 -13.51
C GLY A 767 28.89 20.66 -14.93
N GLY A 768 28.00 21.13 -15.82
CA GLY A 768 28.34 21.45 -17.21
C GLY A 768 29.12 22.77 -17.37
N ASP A 769 30.28 22.90 -16.72
CA ASP A 769 31.15 24.07 -16.87
C ASP A 769 31.91 23.99 -18.23
N PRO A 770 31.73 24.96 -19.14
CA PRO A 770 32.29 24.90 -20.50
C PRO A 770 33.82 25.08 -20.56
N THR A 771 34.48 25.41 -19.45
CA THR A 771 35.93 25.67 -19.37
C THR A 771 36.78 24.42 -19.12
N LEU A 772 36.15 23.26 -18.84
CA LEU A 772 36.81 21.98 -18.58
C LEU A 772 37.05 21.12 -19.84
N ALA A 773 37.17 21.77 -21.01
CA ALA A 773 37.25 21.12 -22.32
C ALA A 773 38.45 20.18 -22.52
N ASP A 774 39.47 20.23 -21.65
CA ASP A 774 40.69 19.41 -21.76
C ASP A 774 40.69 18.18 -20.82
N ALA A 775 39.56 17.47 -20.75
CA ALA A 775 39.42 16.23 -19.96
C ALA A 775 40.07 14.97 -20.59
N ALA A 776 41.05 15.14 -21.49
CA ALA A 776 41.73 14.03 -22.18
C ALA A 776 42.60 13.16 -21.26
N SER A 777 43.01 13.68 -20.09
CA SER A 777 43.87 12.98 -19.13
C SER A 777 43.14 11.99 -18.21
N LEU A 778 41.80 11.99 -18.20
CA LEU A 778 40.98 11.11 -17.36
C LEU A 778 40.82 9.69 -17.93
N ASN A 779 41.19 9.48 -19.20
CA ASN A 779 40.98 8.23 -19.91
C ASN A 779 41.96 7.10 -19.52
N GLU A 780 43.11 7.41 -18.91
CA GLU A 780 44.16 6.40 -18.64
C GLU A 780 44.07 5.67 -17.28
N ARG A 781 43.15 6.04 -16.36
CA ARG A 781 43.10 5.44 -15.01
C ARG A 781 41.74 4.91 -14.53
N GLY A 782 40.81 4.63 -15.44
CA GLY A 782 39.59 3.88 -15.08
C GLY A 782 38.62 4.63 -14.17
N ILE A 783 38.53 5.96 -14.29
CA ILE A 783 37.47 6.77 -13.66
C ILE A 783 36.24 6.74 -14.58
N LEU A 784 35.65 5.55 -14.74
CA LEU A 784 34.44 5.35 -15.55
C LEU A 784 33.19 5.59 -14.69
N SER A 785 32.91 6.85 -14.39
CA SER A 785 31.56 7.35 -14.13
C SER A 785 31.39 8.81 -14.58
N LEU A 786 32.24 9.26 -15.50
CA LEU A 786 32.29 10.63 -15.98
C LEU A 786 31.27 10.82 -17.11
N LEU A 787 30.42 11.85 -16.96
CA LEU A 787 29.64 12.56 -18.00
C LEU A 787 28.13 12.24 -18.15
N ASP A 788 27.35 12.28 -17.07
CA ASP A 788 25.88 12.50 -17.23
C ASP A 788 25.48 13.99 -17.24
N ALA A 789 26.33 14.91 -16.78
CA ALA A 789 26.02 16.35 -16.81
C ALA A 789 26.46 17.07 -18.10
N ALA A 790 27.54 16.64 -18.76
CA ALA A 790 27.99 17.24 -20.02
C ALA A 790 27.02 16.97 -21.19
N ARG A 791 26.24 15.87 -21.10
CA ARG A 791 25.24 15.49 -22.10
C ARG A 791 24.08 16.48 -22.25
N SER A 792 23.77 17.26 -21.22
CA SER A 792 22.57 18.12 -21.25
C SER A 792 22.79 19.52 -21.84
N LYS A 793 24.06 19.97 -22.03
CA LYS A 793 24.35 21.35 -22.53
C LYS A 793 25.60 21.55 -23.41
N CYS A 794 26.43 20.54 -23.70
CA CYS A 794 27.59 20.72 -24.60
C CYS A 794 27.18 20.67 -26.09
N ARG A 795 27.14 21.82 -26.78
CA ARG A 795 26.92 21.91 -28.25
C ARG A 795 28.19 21.75 -29.10
N GLN A 796 29.34 21.37 -28.53
CA GLN A 796 30.65 21.43 -29.22
C GLN A 796 31.55 20.18 -29.08
N LEU A 797 30.99 18.99 -28.83
CA LEU A 797 31.77 17.74 -28.94
C LEU A 797 31.59 17.16 -30.36
N GLN A 798 32.66 17.16 -31.17
CA GLN A 798 32.60 16.73 -32.58
C GLN A 798 33.07 15.29 -32.85
N GLU A 799 33.70 14.55 -31.92
CA GLU A 799 34.08 13.14 -32.16
C GLU A 799 34.24 12.34 -30.85
N ILE A 800 33.83 11.06 -30.84
CA ILE A 800 33.98 10.11 -29.72
C ILE A 800 34.53 8.77 -30.30
N PRO A 801 35.57 8.13 -29.72
CA PRO A 801 36.01 6.79 -30.10
C PRO A 801 35.18 5.67 -29.42
N GLU A 802 34.99 4.54 -30.12
CA GLU A 802 34.16 3.40 -29.68
C GLU A 802 34.69 2.64 -28.45
N LEU A 803 33.78 2.24 -27.55
CA LEU A 803 34.04 1.41 -26.36
C LEU A 803 33.76 -0.10 -26.63
N PRO A 804 34.53 -1.04 -26.05
CA PRO A 804 34.28 -2.49 -26.18
C PRO A 804 33.15 -2.99 -25.23
N PRO A 805 32.51 -4.15 -25.51
CA PRO A 805 31.30 -4.58 -24.80
C PRO A 805 31.59 -5.51 -23.60
N THR A 806 30.86 -5.32 -22.48
CA THR A 806 30.26 -6.33 -21.54
C THR A 806 30.12 -5.76 -20.10
N PRO A 807 29.36 -6.39 -19.17
CA PRO A 807 28.07 -7.08 -19.24
C PRO A 807 27.00 -6.43 -18.33
N ARG A 808 25.73 -6.83 -18.52
CA ARG A 808 24.57 -6.37 -17.73
C ARG A 808 24.61 -6.89 -16.29
N SER A 809 24.83 -6.00 -15.33
CA SER A 809 24.32 -6.16 -13.95
C SER A 809 24.09 -4.78 -13.31
N ALA A 810 22.95 -4.17 -13.59
CA ALA A 810 22.45 -3.04 -12.82
C ALA A 810 21.47 -3.59 -11.77
N SER A 811 21.96 -3.76 -10.55
CA SER A 811 21.14 -4.03 -9.36
C SER A 811 20.28 -2.82 -9.05
N ARG A 812 18.97 -3.02 -8.99
CA ARG A 812 18.00 -2.16 -8.29
C ARG A 812 18.29 -2.17 -6.78
N SER A 813 17.89 -1.10 -6.09
CA SER A 813 17.99 -0.80 -4.64
C SER A 813 19.37 -0.24 -4.21
N LEU A 814 19.49 0.89 -3.50
CA LEU A 814 18.76 1.34 -2.31
C LEU A 814 18.46 2.86 -2.35
N PHE A 815 17.19 3.22 -2.26
CA PHE A 815 16.77 4.52 -1.73
C PHE A 815 16.29 4.28 -0.29
N PHE A 816 16.88 4.95 0.68
CA PHE A 816 16.35 5.14 2.03
C PHE A 816 16.42 6.65 2.35
N PRO A 817 15.60 7.11 3.30
CA PRO A 817 14.62 8.17 3.09
C PRO A 817 15.23 9.56 3.29
N LEU A 818 15.04 10.44 2.32
CA LEU A 818 15.28 11.89 2.44
C LEU A 818 14.29 12.48 3.46
N ARG A 819 14.56 12.33 4.76
CA ARG A 819 13.89 13.13 5.78
C ARG A 819 14.49 14.53 5.76
N LEU A 820 13.63 15.51 5.50
CA LEU A 820 13.85 16.96 5.59
C LEU A 820 14.72 17.60 4.51
N LEU A 821 14.39 17.36 3.24
CA LEU A 821 14.67 18.30 2.16
C LEU A 821 13.38 18.57 1.36
N LYS A 822 12.53 19.48 1.86
CA LYS A 822 11.66 20.26 0.96
C LYS A 822 12.56 21.26 0.24
N LEU A 823 13.20 20.82 -0.84
CA LEU A 823 13.86 21.71 -1.78
C LEU A 823 12.78 22.37 -2.65
N SER A 824 12.34 23.56 -2.22
CA SER A 824 11.67 24.49 -3.12
C SER A 824 12.73 25.11 -4.03
N PHE A 825 12.92 24.58 -5.23
CA PHE A 825 13.66 25.30 -6.26
C PHE A 825 12.80 26.45 -6.76
N PHE A 826 13.03 27.66 -6.25
CA PHE A 826 12.60 28.88 -6.93
C PHE A 826 13.56 29.12 -8.10
N PHE A 827 13.15 28.74 -9.31
CA PHE A 827 13.71 29.34 -10.52
C PHE A 827 13.02 30.70 -10.73
N CYS A 828 13.73 31.79 -10.41
CA CYS A 828 13.43 33.08 -11.02
C CYS A 828 13.90 33.03 -12.48
N CYS A 829 12.96 32.89 -13.40
CA CYS A 829 13.20 33.08 -14.83
C CYS A 829 12.14 34.06 -15.36
N PRO A 830 12.49 35.31 -15.68
CA PRO A 830 11.63 36.20 -16.45
C PRO A 830 11.95 35.99 -17.92
N CYS A 831 11.16 35.19 -18.64
CA CYS A 831 11.07 35.19 -20.11
C CYS A 831 10.03 34.13 -20.54
N PHE A 832 8.77 34.55 -20.63
CA PHE A 832 7.79 33.90 -21.53
C PHE A 832 7.31 34.99 -22.48
N GLY A 833 7.61 34.79 -23.76
CA GLY A 833 7.17 35.62 -24.86
C GLY A 833 7.09 34.75 -26.10
N GLU A 834 5.88 34.29 -26.36
CA GLU A 834 5.32 33.95 -27.69
C GLU A 834 5.73 32.66 -28.43
N LEU A 835 4.69 32.15 -29.11
CA LEU A 835 4.62 31.15 -30.20
C LEU A 835 4.58 29.66 -29.82
N VAL A 836 3.69 28.81 -30.34
CA VAL A 836 2.47 28.92 -31.17
C VAL A 836 1.79 27.53 -31.11
N GLU A 837 0.52 27.45 -31.56
CA GLU A 837 -0.28 26.29 -32.01
C GLU A 837 0.31 24.87 -31.96
#